data_AF-A0A821ZAY5-F1
#
_entry.id   AF-A0A821ZAY5-F1
#
_cell.length_a   1.000
_cell.length_b   1.000
_cell.length_c   1.000
_cell.angle_alpha   90.00
_cell.angle_beta   90.00
_cell.angle_gamma   90.00
#
_symmetry.space_group_name_H-M   'P 1'
#
loop_
_entity.id
_entity.type
_entity.pdbx_description
1 polymer ?
#
loop_
_entity_poly.entity_id
_entity_poly.type
_entity_poly.pdbx_seq_one_letter_code
_entity_poly.pdbx_strand_id
1 'polypeptide(L)'
;MGGMVTAAYLTKYFSRITIIESDNIQDDTLMKSTSSEILDYRCRLESPTSVGRSGVSQIYQTHVMEGEGHEILRELFPQLDNKLLNEYDIRNYSLKTELRFFVNGILLNQNLTKDIEWLGADRFTLETVLRKELCLQFENQIEWKCNSRVTQLIVDQSSNIVKGIKYRCKQTVGSPLFDMYGDFIIDCSGRNSSSTKWLKESLNLIVPTEQMHFGCGYVTFVGERLKTGNPKLDSIPVICSTVNAPDKNAGCYIVPMRTIKTSDENSLGTLAQISIHCVNSEFPPNDSYENLLEWIKENLDPDYYTILKSTKVYSPLIPYHRAIDDRKYVELLGKKWPQNYILLGDAMCTFNPQFGQGMTHACRQARELSKIFAENCHKLKDISHIFNSRASAISEECWLLSTTNDWKTPTLKIIKTDKNGQTKTYQRNGDFPATKDNQLRLPLLTKILQWYIVNMNEVIPVSWLYADEHIPDELYAFVRNNLVNQLDTCLHSVANPIEYLTALNWHGEEKLSLLMIASFHGHDEIVRVLLAHCQPQYQMELEGKVAISEGNFIDNITALQCACYRAHFTVAKTLIDIGSADVNHDNDKWPHYPLLIQASAENRLDIVRFLIENDYSNVNETQSNDRDRCTALIWAAFKGHVSIIEYLIEKGADVNYSCKSDECLAPTAITCAVLR
;
A
#
# COMPACT_ATOMS: atom_id res chain seq x y z
N MET A 1 13.68 -16.12 -5.21
CA MET A 1 13.81 -14.77 -5.80
C MET A 1 14.71 -13.81 -4.99
N GLY A 2 14.36 -13.39 -3.77
CA GLY A 2 15.10 -12.34 -3.03
C GLY A 2 16.63 -12.57 -2.95
N GLY A 3 17.06 -13.81 -2.68
CA GLY A 3 18.49 -14.16 -2.68
C GLY A 3 19.18 -14.01 -4.04
N MET A 4 18.48 -14.26 -5.14
CA MET A 4 19.01 -14.12 -6.51
C MET A 4 19.20 -12.65 -6.90
N VAL A 5 18.17 -11.83 -6.67
CA VAL A 5 18.22 -10.38 -6.93
C VAL A 5 19.29 -9.71 -6.08
N THR A 6 19.38 -10.11 -4.80
CA THR A 6 20.42 -9.63 -3.89
C THR A 6 21.81 -10.03 -4.37
N ALA A 7 22.01 -11.28 -4.76
CA ALA A 7 23.30 -11.74 -5.29
C ALA A 7 23.71 -10.93 -6.53
N ALA A 8 22.81 -10.72 -7.49
CA ALA A 8 23.08 -9.91 -8.69
C ALA A 8 23.61 -8.52 -8.33
N TYR A 9 22.92 -7.80 -7.43
CA TYR A 9 23.36 -6.48 -6.99
C TYR A 9 24.72 -6.50 -6.27
N LEU A 10 24.96 -7.51 -5.43
CA LEU A 10 26.16 -7.57 -4.59
C LEU A 10 27.41 -8.02 -5.33
N THR A 11 27.31 -8.57 -6.54
CA THR A 11 28.48 -8.84 -7.39
C THR A 11 29.31 -7.59 -7.69
N LYS A 12 28.71 -6.39 -7.57
CA LYS A 12 29.43 -5.10 -7.69
C LYS A 12 30.43 -4.85 -6.55
N TYR A 13 30.23 -5.50 -5.40
CA TYR A 13 30.96 -5.22 -4.16
C TYR A 13 31.74 -6.42 -3.61
N PHE A 14 31.36 -7.64 -3.99
CA PHE A 14 32.00 -8.86 -3.54
C PHE A 14 32.55 -9.66 -4.72
N SER A 15 33.81 -10.08 -4.62
CA SER A 15 34.44 -10.92 -5.64
C SER A 15 33.89 -12.34 -5.69
N ARG A 16 33.20 -12.78 -4.63
CA ARG A 16 32.58 -14.10 -4.52
C ARG A 16 31.32 -14.03 -3.67
N ILE A 17 30.26 -14.66 -4.15
CA ILE A 17 28.97 -14.81 -3.48
C ILE A 17 28.62 -16.30 -3.51
N THR A 18 28.32 -16.88 -2.35
CA THR A 18 27.87 -18.27 -2.27
C THR A 18 26.39 -18.30 -1.89
N ILE A 19 25.56 -18.85 -2.78
CA ILE A 19 24.13 -19.06 -2.54
C ILE A 19 23.92 -20.49 -2.04
N ILE A 20 23.44 -20.63 -0.80
CA ILE A 20 23.07 -21.91 -0.22
C ILE A 20 21.57 -22.09 -0.34
N GLU A 21 21.13 -23.05 -1.15
CA GLU A 21 19.73 -23.33 -1.38
C GLU A 21 19.39 -24.79 -1.06
N SER A 22 18.22 -24.96 -0.46
CA SER A 22 17.73 -26.24 0.01
C SER A 22 17.25 -27.16 -1.11
N ASP A 23 17.09 -26.60 -2.30
CA ASP A 23 16.51 -27.24 -3.47
C ASP A 23 17.64 -27.79 -4.34
N ASN A 24 17.41 -28.93 -4.99
CA ASN A 24 18.41 -29.53 -5.88
C ASN A 24 18.23 -29.01 -7.30
N ILE A 25 18.80 -27.83 -7.58
CA ILE A 25 18.65 -27.15 -8.88
C ILE A 25 19.42 -27.86 -10.01
N GLN A 26 20.53 -28.53 -9.70
CA GLN A 26 21.43 -29.09 -10.72
C GLN A 26 20.88 -30.38 -11.36
N ASP A 27 20.10 -31.17 -10.61
CA ASP A 27 19.42 -32.38 -11.11
C ASP A 27 17.95 -32.15 -11.43
N ASP A 28 17.46 -30.91 -11.39
CA ASP A 28 16.06 -30.63 -11.67
C ASP A 28 15.78 -30.92 -13.16
N THR A 29 15.12 -32.04 -13.44
CA THR A 29 14.71 -32.48 -14.78
C THR A 29 13.98 -31.37 -15.54
N LEU A 30 13.30 -30.48 -14.81
CA LEU A 30 12.52 -29.36 -15.36
C LEU A 30 13.34 -28.11 -15.69
N MET A 31 14.55 -27.94 -15.13
CA MET A 31 15.52 -26.93 -15.64
C MET A 31 15.95 -27.23 -17.09
N LYS A 32 15.87 -28.52 -17.46
CA LYS A 32 16.18 -29.06 -18.79
C LYS A 32 14.92 -29.24 -19.66
N SER A 33 13.73 -29.00 -19.11
CA SER A 33 12.46 -29.19 -19.81
C SER A 33 12.08 -28.00 -20.70
N THR A 34 11.34 -28.33 -21.76
CA THR A 34 10.68 -27.39 -22.65
C THR A 34 9.48 -26.72 -21.98
N SER A 35 9.01 -25.60 -22.53
CA SER A 35 7.83 -24.88 -22.02
C SER A 35 6.54 -25.73 -22.01
N SER A 36 6.40 -26.66 -22.95
CA SER A 36 5.27 -27.61 -23.04
C SER A 36 5.29 -28.67 -21.94
N GLU A 37 6.46 -29.24 -21.64
CA GLU A 37 6.63 -30.24 -20.57
C GLU A 37 6.34 -29.64 -19.20
N ILE A 38 6.78 -28.40 -18.98
CA ILE A 38 6.50 -27.66 -17.74
C ILE A 38 4.98 -27.44 -17.57
N LEU A 39 4.23 -27.21 -18.65
CA LEU A 39 2.77 -27.05 -18.58
C LEU A 39 2.07 -28.35 -18.21
N ASP A 40 2.32 -29.40 -18.99
CA ASP A 40 1.73 -30.72 -18.80
C ASP A 40 2.04 -31.27 -17.40
N TYR A 41 3.25 -30.98 -16.91
CA TYR A 41 3.62 -31.27 -15.54
C TYR A 41 2.73 -30.58 -14.50
N ARG A 42 2.45 -29.28 -14.64
CA ARG A 42 1.60 -28.53 -13.69
C ARG A 42 0.17 -29.03 -13.65
N CYS A 43 -0.40 -29.34 -14.80
CA CYS A 43 -1.77 -29.83 -14.89
C CYS A 43 -1.95 -31.17 -14.16
N ARG A 44 -0.88 -31.96 -14.00
CA ARG A 44 -0.90 -33.25 -13.31
C ARG A 44 -0.66 -33.20 -11.80
N LEU A 45 -0.42 -32.02 -11.21
CA LEU A 45 -0.07 -31.94 -9.79
C LEU A 45 -1.29 -32.11 -8.89
N GLU A 46 -1.35 -33.24 -8.20
CA GLU A 46 -2.40 -33.55 -7.21
C GLU A 46 -2.21 -32.81 -5.87
N SER A 47 -1.01 -32.31 -5.58
CA SER A 47 -0.71 -31.59 -4.35
C SER A 47 0.47 -30.63 -4.52
N PRO A 48 0.52 -29.49 -3.81
CA PRO A 48 1.68 -28.60 -3.81
C PRO A 48 2.99 -29.22 -3.32
N THR A 49 2.90 -30.29 -2.52
CA THR A 49 4.07 -30.93 -1.91
C THR A 49 4.58 -32.12 -2.71
N SER A 50 3.92 -32.50 -3.79
CA SER A 50 4.32 -33.65 -4.63
C SER A 50 5.66 -33.44 -5.34
N VAL A 51 6.21 -32.22 -5.29
CA VAL A 51 7.51 -31.87 -5.87
C VAL A 51 8.37 -31.08 -4.87
N GLY A 52 9.21 -31.81 -4.14
CA GLY A 52 10.57 -31.41 -3.76
C GLY A 52 10.86 -30.17 -2.90
N ARG A 53 9.97 -29.21 -2.71
CA ARG A 53 10.24 -27.99 -1.92
C ARG A 53 9.43 -27.93 -0.63
N SER A 54 10.07 -28.30 0.47
CA SER A 54 9.46 -28.18 1.80
C SER A 54 9.17 -26.70 2.11
N GLY A 55 7.91 -26.35 2.36
CA GLY A 55 7.52 -25.05 2.91
C GLY A 55 7.24 -23.94 1.89
N VAL A 56 7.12 -24.24 0.59
CA VAL A 56 6.57 -23.32 -0.42
C VAL A 56 5.50 -24.06 -1.23
N SER A 57 4.29 -24.17 -0.67
CA SER A 57 3.16 -24.90 -1.28
C SER A 57 2.53 -24.18 -2.49
N GLN A 58 3.26 -23.29 -3.15
CA GLN A 58 2.74 -22.39 -4.19
C GLN A 58 3.73 -22.27 -5.37
N ILE A 59 4.73 -23.15 -5.44
CA ILE A 59 5.85 -23.00 -6.37
C ILE A 59 5.42 -22.95 -7.85
N TYR A 60 4.30 -23.59 -8.20
CA TYR A 60 3.73 -23.59 -9.55
C TYR A 60 2.61 -22.57 -9.75
N GLN A 61 2.28 -21.80 -8.71
CA GLN A 61 1.28 -20.77 -8.83
C GLN A 61 1.89 -19.58 -9.58
N THR A 62 1.11 -19.03 -10.51
CA THR A 62 1.28 -17.70 -11.08
C THR A 62 1.28 -16.70 -9.95
N HIS A 63 2.38 -15.97 -9.86
CA HIS A 63 2.50 -14.82 -8.99
C HIS A 63 2.52 -13.58 -9.87
N VAL A 64 1.92 -12.52 -9.36
CA VAL A 64 1.97 -11.22 -9.99
C VAL A 64 3.11 -10.45 -9.34
N MET A 65 4.05 -9.98 -10.16
CA MET A 65 5.07 -9.05 -9.75
C MET A 65 4.63 -7.65 -10.12
N GLU A 66 4.58 -6.78 -9.11
CA GLU A 66 4.22 -5.38 -9.28
C GLU A 66 5.29 -4.64 -10.08
N GLY A 67 4.90 -3.51 -10.68
CA GLY A 67 5.72 -2.72 -11.60
C GLY A 67 7.12 -2.40 -11.08
N GLU A 68 7.29 -2.00 -9.81
CA GLU A 68 8.62 -1.72 -9.26
C GLU A 68 9.51 -2.97 -9.21
N GLY A 69 8.95 -4.10 -8.77
CA GLY A 69 9.67 -5.35 -8.68
C GLY A 69 10.11 -5.80 -10.07
N HIS A 70 9.21 -5.63 -11.04
CA HIS A 70 9.46 -5.93 -12.44
C HIS A 70 10.53 -5.01 -13.04
N GLU A 71 10.48 -3.70 -12.78
CA GLU A 71 11.52 -2.73 -13.17
C GLU A 71 12.88 -3.10 -12.61
N ILE A 72 12.96 -3.45 -11.32
CA ILE A 72 14.21 -3.92 -10.70
C ILE A 72 14.75 -5.16 -11.40
N LEU A 73 13.88 -6.11 -11.78
CA LEU A 73 14.31 -7.28 -12.54
C LEU A 73 14.81 -6.89 -13.94
N ARG A 74 14.16 -5.96 -14.65
CA ARG A 74 14.61 -5.47 -15.97
C ARG A 74 15.96 -4.75 -15.90
N GLU A 75 16.18 -3.96 -14.84
CA GLU A 75 17.46 -3.29 -14.58
C GLU A 75 18.60 -4.31 -14.42
N LEU A 76 18.36 -5.40 -13.69
CA LEU A 76 19.37 -6.43 -13.43
C LEU A 76 19.53 -7.43 -14.58
N PHE A 77 18.44 -7.76 -15.26
CA PHE A 77 18.34 -8.79 -16.29
C PHE A 77 17.64 -8.24 -17.54
N PRO A 78 18.33 -7.45 -18.39
CA PRO A 78 17.70 -6.75 -19.51
C PRO A 78 17.04 -7.63 -20.58
N GLN A 79 17.37 -8.93 -20.62
CA GLN A 79 16.79 -9.91 -21.56
C GLN A 79 15.67 -10.75 -20.95
N LEU A 80 15.28 -10.48 -19.69
CA LEU A 80 14.31 -11.29 -18.96
C LEU A 80 12.97 -11.40 -19.71
N ASP A 81 12.39 -10.27 -20.08
CA ASP A 81 11.08 -10.21 -20.75
C ASP A 81 11.11 -10.93 -22.10
N ASN A 82 12.17 -10.71 -22.89
CA ASN A 82 12.36 -11.38 -24.17
C ASN A 82 12.44 -12.90 -24.00
N LYS A 83 13.12 -13.39 -22.97
CA LYS A 83 13.24 -14.83 -22.69
C LYS A 83 11.93 -15.42 -22.19
N LEU A 84 11.27 -14.74 -21.25
CA LEU A 84 9.96 -15.16 -20.74
C LEU A 84 8.94 -15.25 -21.88
N LEU A 85 8.91 -14.26 -22.78
CA LEU A 85 8.01 -14.26 -23.92
C LEU A 85 8.38 -15.34 -24.95
N ASN A 86 9.62 -15.35 -25.44
CA ASN A 86 9.98 -16.18 -26.59
C ASN A 86 10.15 -17.67 -26.24
N GLU A 87 10.62 -17.99 -25.02
CA GLU A 87 10.88 -19.38 -24.62
C GLU A 87 9.70 -19.99 -23.86
N TYR A 88 8.93 -19.16 -23.13
CA TYR A 88 7.89 -19.63 -22.21
C TYR A 88 6.49 -19.07 -22.49
N ASP A 89 6.35 -18.16 -23.46
CA ASP A 89 5.09 -17.47 -23.81
C ASP A 89 4.44 -16.77 -22.60
N ILE A 90 5.29 -16.27 -21.71
CA ILE A 90 4.91 -15.45 -20.55
C ILE A 90 5.08 -13.99 -20.93
N ARG A 91 3.99 -13.22 -20.82
CA ARG A 91 3.95 -11.80 -21.17
C ARG A 91 3.73 -10.91 -19.96
N ASN A 92 4.08 -9.64 -20.13
CA ASN A 92 3.71 -8.58 -19.20
C ASN A 92 2.26 -8.15 -19.45
N TYR A 93 1.63 -7.59 -18.42
CA TYR A 93 0.25 -7.12 -18.48
C TYR A 93 0.19 -5.64 -18.16
N SER A 94 -0.51 -4.90 -19.02
CA SER A 94 -0.83 -3.49 -18.79
C SER A 94 -1.79 -3.33 -17.61
N LEU A 95 -1.37 -2.64 -16.56
CA LEU A 95 -2.26 -2.28 -15.47
C LEU A 95 -3.38 -1.35 -15.94
N LYS A 96 -3.16 -0.55 -17.00
CA LYS A 96 -4.15 0.40 -17.51
C LYS A 96 -5.21 -0.27 -18.40
N THR A 97 -4.79 -1.09 -19.36
CA THR A 97 -5.68 -1.58 -20.43
C THR A 97 -6.08 -3.04 -20.27
N GLU A 98 -5.27 -3.85 -19.59
CA GLU A 98 -5.45 -5.31 -19.54
C GLU A 98 -5.91 -5.80 -18.17
N LEU A 99 -5.54 -5.11 -17.10
CA LEU A 99 -6.02 -5.45 -15.77
C LEU A 99 -7.38 -4.81 -15.48
N ARG A 100 -8.26 -5.52 -14.78
CA ARG A 100 -9.46 -4.96 -14.17
C ARG A 100 -9.43 -5.23 -12.67
N PHE A 101 -9.16 -4.17 -11.91
CA PHE A 101 -9.12 -4.24 -10.45
C PHE A 101 -10.41 -3.68 -9.88
N PHE A 102 -11.22 -4.56 -9.29
CA PHE A 102 -12.46 -4.18 -8.65
C PHE A 102 -12.33 -4.19 -7.13
N VAL A 103 -12.73 -3.09 -6.49
CA VAL A 103 -13.01 -3.05 -5.04
C VAL A 103 -14.42 -2.52 -4.88
N ASN A 104 -15.29 -3.27 -4.20
CA ASN A 104 -16.70 -2.92 -4.01
C ASN A 104 -17.44 -2.56 -5.33
N GLY A 105 -17.11 -3.24 -6.43
CA GLY A 105 -17.72 -2.99 -7.74
C GLY A 105 -17.14 -1.80 -8.51
N ILE A 106 -16.22 -1.03 -7.93
CA ILE A 106 -15.55 0.10 -8.59
C ILE A 106 -14.31 -0.38 -9.34
N LEU A 107 -14.19 -0.01 -10.62
CA LEU A 107 -13.01 -0.26 -11.44
C LEU A 107 -11.95 0.83 -11.22
N LEU A 108 -10.81 0.47 -10.63
CA LEU A 108 -9.92 1.47 -10.02
C LEU A 108 -8.74 1.89 -10.87
N ASN A 109 -8.40 1.12 -11.90
CA ASN A 109 -7.26 1.37 -12.78
C ASN A 109 -7.64 2.05 -14.11
N GLN A 110 -8.90 2.45 -14.29
CA GLN A 110 -9.40 3.04 -15.54
C GLN A 110 -8.77 4.41 -15.86
N ASN A 111 -8.37 5.16 -14.84
CA ASN A 111 -7.86 6.53 -14.98
C ASN A 111 -6.34 6.65 -14.83
N LEU A 112 -5.60 5.55 -14.85
CA LEU A 112 -4.13 5.61 -14.84
C LEU A 112 -3.63 6.45 -16.03
N THR A 113 -2.91 7.53 -15.74
CA THR A 113 -2.35 8.46 -16.74
C THR A 113 -1.20 7.79 -17.50
N LYS A 114 -0.32 7.09 -16.79
CA LYS A 114 0.73 6.21 -17.34
C LYS A 114 0.37 4.75 -17.19
N ASP A 115 0.82 3.95 -18.14
CA ASP A 115 0.71 2.50 -18.03
C ASP A 115 1.85 1.92 -17.20
N ILE A 116 1.53 0.90 -16.41
CA ILE A 116 2.47 0.18 -15.55
C ILE A 116 2.38 -1.28 -15.96
N GLU A 117 3.51 -1.86 -16.33
CA GLU A 117 3.59 -3.26 -16.73
C GLU A 117 3.84 -4.16 -15.51
N TRP A 118 2.88 -5.02 -15.22
CA TRP A 118 3.03 -6.09 -14.22
C TRP A 118 3.47 -7.38 -14.89
N LEU A 119 4.37 -8.11 -14.26
CA LEU A 119 4.79 -9.42 -14.74
C LEU A 119 3.95 -10.50 -14.05
N GLY A 120 3.07 -11.16 -14.80
CA GLY A 120 2.36 -12.35 -14.34
C GLY A 120 3.10 -13.59 -14.80
N ALA A 121 3.85 -14.21 -13.89
CA ALA A 121 4.63 -15.40 -14.19
C ALA A 121 4.46 -16.42 -13.08
N ASP A 122 4.43 -17.70 -13.43
CA ASP A 122 4.57 -18.72 -12.41
C ASP A 122 5.97 -18.66 -11.79
N ARG A 123 5.99 -18.85 -10.47
CA ARG A 123 7.20 -18.69 -9.68
C ARG A 123 8.30 -19.65 -10.12
N PHE A 124 7.93 -20.87 -10.51
CA PHE A 124 8.89 -21.88 -10.96
C PHE A 124 9.65 -21.45 -12.21
N THR A 125 8.95 -21.04 -13.27
CA THR A 125 9.56 -20.56 -14.52
C THR A 125 10.37 -19.31 -14.26
N LEU A 126 9.81 -18.32 -13.55
CA LEU A 126 10.52 -17.08 -13.26
C LEU A 126 11.81 -17.34 -12.50
N GLU A 127 11.77 -18.15 -11.42
CA GLU A 127 12.98 -18.48 -10.68
C GLU A 127 13.97 -19.31 -11.51
N THR A 128 13.50 -20.18 -12.40
CA THR A 128 14.35 -20.95 -13.33
C THR A 128 15.11 -20.04 -14.29
N VAL A 129 14.42 -19.11 -14.93
CA VAL A 129 15.03 -18.15 -15.86
C VAL A 129 16.03 -17.28 -15.11
N LEU A 130 15.67 -16.74 -13.94
CA LEU A 130 16.57 -15.92 -13.12
C LEU A 130 17.84 -16.69 -12.68
N ARG A 131 17.72 -17.98 -12.35
CA ARG A 131 18.90 -18.83 -12.04
C ARG A 131 19.82 -18.97 -13.26
N LYS A 132 19.25 -19.23 -14.44
CA LYS A 132 20.02 -19.31 -15.69
C LYS A 132 20.73 -17.99 -15.99
N GLU A 133 20.05 -16.86 -15.86
CA GLU A 133 20.66 -15.54 -16.08
C GLU A 133 21.79 -15.26 -15.10
N LEU A 134 21.60 -15.55 -13.80
CA LEU A 134 22.65 -15.38 -12.81
C LEU A 134 23.90 -16.21 -13.11
N CYS A 135 23.71 -17.48 -13.48
CA CYS A 135 24.82 -18.36 -13.84
C CYS A 135 25.56 -17.85 -15.09
N LEU A 136 24.83 -17.35 -16.09
CA LEU A 136 25.43 -16.83 -17.33
C LEU A 136 26.16 -15.49 -17.11
N GLN A 137 25.56 -14.57 -16.37
CA GLN A 137 26.07 -13.21 -16.20
C GLN A 137 27.21 -13.15 -15.17
N PHE A 138 27.23 -14.05 -14.19
CA PHE A 138 28.12 -13.98 -13.03
C PHE A 138 28.82 -15.31 -12.71
N GLU A 139 29.09 -16.13 -13.74
CA GLU A 139 29.64 -17.50 -13.62
C GLU A 139 30.84 -17.62 -12.65
N ASN A 140 31.75 -16.64 -12.69
CA ASN A 140 32.97 -16.66 -11.88
C ASN A 140 32.82 -16.04 -10.48
N GLN A 141 31.68 -15.41 -10.18
CA GLN A 141 31.44 -14.72 -8.92
C GLN A 141 30.39 -15.43 -8.06
N ILE A 142 29.40 -16.09 -8.66
CA ILE A 142 28.32 -16.76 -7.93
C ILE A 142 28.55 -18.27 -7.90
N GLU A 143 28.68 -18.80 -6.68
CA GLU A 143 28.74 -20.23 -6.42
C GLU A 143 27.43 -20.73 -5.81
N TRP A 144 26.89 -21.82 -6.36
CA TRP A 144 25.69 -22.46 -5.82
C TRP A 144 26.04 -23.68 -4.97
N LYS A 145 25.51 -23.72 -3.74
CA LYS A 145 25.46 -24.90 -2.87
C LYS A 145 24.01 -25.37 -2.76
N CYS A 146 23.61 -26.20 -3.72
CA CYS A 146 22.27 -26.78 -3.79
C CYS A 146 22.08 -27.91 -2.77
N ASN A 147 20.82 -28.35 -2.62
CA ASN A 147 20.44 -29.49 -1.75
C ASN A 147 20.97 -29.36 -0.30
N SER A 148 21.14 -28.12 0.16
CA SER A 148 21.85 -27.78 1.39
C SER A 148 21.00 -26.89 2.28
N ARG A 149 20.99 -27.17 3.59
CA ARG A 149 20.23 -26.38 4.56
C ARG A 149 21.17 -25.81 5.61
N VAL A 150 21.09 -24.49 5.81
CA VAL A 150 21.74 -23.81 6.93
C VAL A 150 21.06 -24.25 8.23
N THR A 151 21.88 -24.50 9.26
CA THR A 151 21.44 -25.06 10.53
C THR A 151 21.73 -24.16 11.72
N GLN A 152 22.81 -23.38 11.67
CA GLN A 152 23.28 -22.51 12.76
C GLN A 152 24.11 -21.34 12.21
N LEU A 153 24.22 -20.26 13.00
CA LEU A 153 25.18 -19.17 12.77
C LEU A 153 26.49 -19.47 13.49
N ILE A 154 27.62 -19.06 12.89
CA ILE A 154 28.93 -19.03 13.55
C ILE A 154 29.15 -17.58 14.01
N VAL A 155 29.14 -17.37 15.32
CA VAL A 155 29.11 -16.03 15.91
C VAL A 155 30.28 -15.84 16.86
N ASP A 156 30.94 -14.69 16.75
CA ASP A 156 31.85 -14.19 17.78
C ASP A 156 31.06 -13.36 18.79
N GLN A 157 30.76 -13.96 19.93
CA GLN A 157 29.95 -13.35 20.98
C GLN A 157 30.62 -12.11 21.61
N SER A 158 31.96 -12.05 21.61
CA SER A 158 32.70 -10.95 22.23
C SER A 158 32.57 -9.64 21.44
N SER A 159 32.52 -9.77 20.10
CA SER A 159 32.41 -8.64 19.18
C SER A 159 31.00 -8.47 18.60
N ASN A 160 30.07 -9.38 18.91
CA ASN A 160 28.71 -9.46 18.34
C ASN A 160 28.71 -9.49 16.80
N ILE A 161 29.55 -10.34 16.22
CA ILE A 161 29.75 -10.45 14.76
C ILE A 161 29.40 -11.86 14.30
N VAL A 162 28.56 -11.98 13.27
CA VAL A 162 28.39 -13.23 12.53
C VAL A 162 29.55 -13.41 11.56
N LYS A 163 30.32 -14.49 11.72
CA LYS A 163 31.50 -14.81 10.87
C LYS A 163 31.19 -15.82 9.78
N GLY A 164 30.04 -16.48 9.86
CA GLY A 164 29.71 -17.58 8.98
C GLY A 164 28.47 -18.35 9.42
N ILE A 165 28.30 -19.51 8.81
CA ILE A 165 27.16 -20.39 8.99
C ILE A 165 27.62 -21.85 9.06
N LYS A 166 26.81 -22.69 9.70
CA LYS A 166 26.91 -24.14 9.59
C LYS A 166 25.79 -24.69 8.72
N TYR A 167 26.10 -25.54 7.77
CA TYR A 167 25.11 -26.15 6.88
C TYR A 167 25.29 -27.66 6.73
N ARG A 168 24.24 -28.35 6.26
CA ARG A 168 24.29 -29.78 5.93
C ARG A 168 23.61 -30.06 4.60
N CYS A 169 24.06 -31.11 3.90
CA CYS A 169 23.37 -31.65 2.74
C CYS A 169 22.14 -32.48 3.15
N LYS A 170 21.00 -32.32 2.48
CA LYS A 170 19.72 -32.98 2.85
C LYS A 170 19.70 -34.49 2.59
N GLN A 171 20.39 -34.97 1.55
CA GLN A 171 20.20 -36.34 1.04
C GLN A 171 20.93 -37.45 1.80
N THR A 172 21.74 -37.13 2.81
CA THR A 172 22.48 -38.15 3.57
C THR A 172 21.99 -38.16 5.02
N VAL A 173 21.31 -39.24 5.41
CA VAL A 173 21.07 -39.53 6.83
C VAL A 173 22.45 -39.59 7.51
N GLY A 174 22.67 -38.74 8.51
CA GLY A 174 24.00 -38.60 9.15
C GLY A 174 24.99 -37.70 8.39
N SER A 175 24.54 -36.88 7.43
CA SER A 175 25.41 -35.94 6.72
C SER A 175 26.18 -35.03 7.69
N PRO A 176 27.50 -34.84 7.50
CA PRO A 176 28.30 -34.00 8.39
C PRO A 176 27.85 -32.54 8.31
N LEU A 177 28.08 -31.82 9.40
CA LEU A 177 27.94 -30.37 9.45
C LEU A 177 29.21 -29.74 8.87
N PHE A 178 29.03 -28.80 7.96
CA PHE A 178 30.10 -28.03 7.33
C PHE A 178 30.06 -26.60 7.82
N ASP A 179 31.22 -26.06 8.18
CA ASP A 179 31.39 -24.65 8.52
C ASP A 179 31.73 -23.89 7.23
N MET A 180 31.07 -22.75 7.03
CA MET A 180 31.36 -21.82 5.93
C MET A 180 31.49 -20.42 6.50
N TYR A 181 32.61 -19.76 6.19
CA TYR A 181 32.89 -18.38 6.62
C TYR A 181 32.62 -17.42 5.46
N GLY A 182 32.17 -16.22 5.81
CA GLY A 182 31.91 -15.16 4.84
C GLY A 182 31.95 -13.80 5.52
N ASP A 183 32.33 -12.78 4.75
CA ASP A 183 32.43 -11.41 5.25
C ASP A 183 31.06 -10.83 5.65
N PHE A 184 29.99 -11.29 4.99
CA PHE A 184 28.63 -10.84 5.21
C PHE A 184 27.62 -11.96 4.91
N ILE A 185 26.66 -12.18 5.82
CA ILE A 185 25.66 -13.24 5.73
C ILE A 185 24.27 -12.63 5.56
N ILE A 186 23.52 -13.11 4.57
CA ILE A 186 22.18 -12.60 4.25
C ILE A 186 21.21 -13.77 4.29
N ASP A 187 20.24 -13.72 5.21
CA ASP A 187 19.17 -14.70 5.22
C ASP A 187 18.04 -14.32 4.25
N CYS A 188 17.97 -15.04 3.13
CA CYS A 188 16.91 -14.95 2.13
C CYS A 188 16.01 -16.20 2.09
N SER A 189 15.97 -17.00 3.16
CA SER A 189 15.26 -18.29 3.19
C SER A 189 13.73 -18.18 3.32
N GLY A 190 13.22 -16.95 3.37
CA GLY A 190 11.80 -16.62 3.34
C GLY A 190 11.03 -17.09 4.57
N ARG A 191 9.79 -17.53 4.40
CA ARG A 191 8.89 -17.96 5.51
C ARG A 191 9.46 -19.08 6.39
N ASN A 192 10.41 -19.86 5.86
CA ASN A 192 11.05 -20.96 6.57
C ASN A 192 12.34 -20.52 7.28
N SER A 193 12.61 -19.23 7.33
CA SER A 193 13.72 -18.64 8.07
C SER A 193 13.75 -19.17 9.50
N SER A 194 14.91 -19.70 9.87
CA SER A 194 15.21 -20.13 11.23
C SER A 194 16.05 -19.10 11.98
N SER A 195 16.12 -17.87 11.46
CA SER A 195 17.04 -16.84 11.95
C SER A 195 16.70 -16.35 13.34
N THR A 196 15.42 -16.21 13.69
CA THR A 196 15.00 -15.90 15.05
C THR A 196 15.42 -16.99 16.04
N LYS A 197 15.36 -18.26 15.62
CA LYS A 197 15.87 -19.40 16.39
C LYS A 197 17.39 -19.34 16.52
N TRP A 198 18.12 -19.14 15.43
CA TRP A 198 19.59 -19.08 15.46
C TRP A 198 20.11 -17.92 16.30
N LEU A 199 19.51 -16.73 16.20
CA LEU A 199 19.87 -15.58 17.02
C LEU A 199 19.60 -15.83 18.51
N LYS A 200 18.50 -16.49 18.86
CA LYS A 200 18.23 -16.90 20.24
C LYS A 200 19.25 -17.91 20.75
N GLU A 201 19.57 -18.94 19.96
CA GLU A 201 20.51 -20.00 20.36
C GLU A 201 21.97 -19.51 20.42
N SER A 202 22.40 -18.67 19.48
CA SER A 202 23.80 -18.23 19.37
C SER A 202 24.12 -16.97 20.18
N LEU A 203 23.13 -16.09 20.41
CA LEU A 203 23.33 -14.77 21.02
C LEU A 203 22.35 -14.45 22.17
N ASN A 204 21.43 -15.37 22.51
CA ASN A 204 20.31 -15.09 23.41
C ASN A 204 19.51 -13.84 23.01
N LEU A 205 19.43 -13.58 21.70
CA LEU A 205 18.76 -12.41 21.14
C LEU A 205 17.34 -12.79 20.70
N ILE A 206 16.35 -12.12 21.28
CA ILE A 206 14.94 -12.27 20.91
C ILE A 206 14.56 -11.12 20.00
N VAL A 207 14.14 -11.45 18.78
CA VAL A 207 13.66 -10.47 17.80
C VAL A 207 12.17 -10.20 18.08
N PRO A 208 11.75 -8.93 18.29
CA PRO A 208 10.35 -8.62 18.44
C PRO A 208 9.59 -8.94 17.16
N THR A 209 8.41 -9.54 17.28
CA THR A 209 7.60 -9.95 16.13
C THR A 209 6.14 -9.56 16.29
N GLU A 210 5.46 -9.40 15.17
CA GLU A 210 4.01 -9.27 15.10
C GLU A 210 3.46 -10.19 14.02
N GLN A 211 2.52 -11.04 14.42
CA GLN A 211 1.83 -12.00 13.56
C GLN A 211 0.36 -11.63 13.47
N MET A 212 -0.17 -11.57 12.25
CA MET A 212 -1.59 -11.34 12.01
C MET A 212 -2.25 -12.57 11.40
N HIS A 213 -3.33 -13.00 12.05
CA HIS A 213 -4.14 -14.15 11.68
C HIS A 213 -5.57 -13.66 11.46
N PHE A 214 -5.94 -13.41 10.22
CA PHE A 214 -7.30 -12.98 9.83
C PHE A 214 -8.11 -14.09 9.15
N GLY A 215 -7.58 -15.32 9.19
CA GLY A 215 -8.28 -16.52 8.71
C GLY A 215 -8.48 -16.55 7.19
N CYS A 216 -7.49 -16.12 6.41
CA CYS A 216 -7.56 -16.28 4.96
C CYS A 216 -7.19 -17.70 4.52
N GLY A 217 -7.90 -18.17 3.50
CA GLY A 217 -7.50 -19.33 2.71
C GLY A 217 -8.05 -19.24 1.30
N TYR A 218 -7.57 -20.10 0.42
CA TYR A 218 -7.97 -20.08 -0.98
C TYR A 218 -7.88 -21.45 -1.63
N VAL A 219 -8.57 -21.62 -2.75
CA VAL A 219 -8.40 -22.73 -3.68
C VAL A 219 -7.87 -22.19 -5.00
N THR A 220 -6.90 -22.87 -5.61
CA THR A 220 -6.36 -22.48 -6.91
C THR A 220 -6.32 -23.63 -7.90
N PHE A 221 -6.46 -23.31 -9.17
CA PHE A 221 -6.40 -24.27 -10.26
C PHE A 221 -6.06 -23.57 -11.59
N VAL A 222 -5.78 -24.36 -12.61
CA VAL A 222 -5.45 -23.92 -13.96
C VAL A 222 -6.57 -24.33 -14.91
N GLY A 223 -7.01 -23.40 -15.76
CA GLY A 223 -8.07 -23.64 -16.72
C GLY A 223 -7.92 -22.84 -18.02
N GLU A 224 -8.53 -23.36 -19.08
CA GLU A 224 -8.71 -22.66 -20.36
C GLU A 224 -9.85 -21.66 -20.25
N ARG A 225 -9.59 -20.42 -20.63
CA ARG A 225 -10.64 -19.43 -20.83
C ARG A 225 -11.36 -19.72 -22.15
N LEU A 226 -12.66 -19.98 -22.10
CA LEU A 226 -13.53 -20.08 -23.28
C LEU A 226 -14.43 -18.84 -23.38
N LYS A 227 -15.04 -18.64 -24.55
CA LYS A 227 -16.00 -17.56 -24.80
C LYS A 227 -17.20 -17.71 -23.88
N THR A 228 -17.53 -16.65 -23.17
CA THR A 228 -18.70 -16.57 -22.29
C THR A 228 -19.97 -16.21 -23.05
N GLY A 229 -19.84 -15.69 -24.28
CA GLY A 229 -20.92 -15.05 -25.02
C GLY A 229 -21.12 -13.57 -24.62
N ASN A 230 -20.33 -13.06 -23.67
CA ASN A 230 -20.26 -11.65 -23.32
C ASN A 230 -18.89 -11.08 -23.78
N PRO A 231 -18.85 -10.30 -24.88
CA PRO A 231 -17.61 -9.76 -25.42
C PRO A 231 -16.81 -8.91 -24.40
N LYS A 232 -17.48 -8.28 -23.43
CA LYS A 232 -16.79 -7.51 -22.39
C LYS A 232 -15.96 -8.43 -21.49
N LEU A 233 -16.55 -9.53 -21.02
CA LEU A 233 -15.87 -10.51 -20.15
C LEU A 233 -14.78 -11.28 -20.90
N ASP A 234 -14.99 -11.54 -22.19
CA ASP A 234 -14.05 -12.26 -23.05
C ASP A 234 -12.81 -11.42 -23.39
N SER A 235 -12.94 -10.09 -23.40
CA SER A 235 -11.85 -9.15 -23.70
C SER A 235 -10.91 -8.85 -22.52
N ILE A 236 -11.24 -9.27 -21.30
CA ILE A 236 -10.49 -8.90 -20.10
C ILE A 236 -9.51 -10.03 -19.74
N PRO A 237 -8.18 -9.81 -19.88
CA PRO A 237 -7.20 -10.84 -19.59
C PRO A 237 -6.99 -11.05 -18.08
N VAL A 238 -6.84 -9.99 -17.27
CA VAL A 238 -6.63 -10.12 -15.82
C VAL A 238 -7.83 -9.59 -15.05
N ILE A 239 -8.41 -10.41 -14.18
CA ILE A 239 -9.56 -10.04 -13.34
C ILE A 239 -9.19 -10.25 -11.88
N CYS A 240 -9.37 -9.21 -11.07
CA CYS A 240 -9.12 -9.26 -9.64
C CYS A 240 -10.27 -8.60 -8.86
N SER A 241 -10.89 -9.34 -7.95
CA SER A 241 -11.69 -8.79 -6.85
C SER A 241 -11.04 -9.16 -5.53
N THR A 242 -10.79 -8.16 -4.70
CA THR A 242 -10.36 -8.36 -3.31
C THR A 242 -11.56 -8.63 -2.41
N VAL A 243 -11.31 -9.29 -1.27
CA VAL A 243 -12.25 -9.31 -0.15
C VAL A 243 -12.39 -7.92 0.48
N ASN A 244 -13.53 -7.60 1.05
CA ASN A 244 -13.77 -6.38 1.84
C ASN A 244 -14.53 -6.79 3.11
N ALA A 245 -13.81 -7.27 4.12
CA ALA A 245 -14.43 -7.70 5.37
C ALA A 245 -14.96 -6.49 6.16
N PRO A 246 -16.08 -6.62 6.90
CA PRO A 246 -16.87 -7.84 7.10
C PRO A 246 -17.93 -8.12 6.02
N ASP A 247 -18.13 -7.19 5.08
CA ASP A 247 -19.29 -7.19 4.18
C ASP A 247 -19.16 -8.20 3.03
N LYS A 248 -17.94 -8.43 2.54
CA LYS A 248 -17.62 -9.38 1.47
C LYS A 248 -16.43 -10.26 1.84
N ASN A 249 -16.71 -11.51 2.19
CA ASN A 249 -15.71 -12.47 2.67
C ASN A 249 -14.99 -13.24 1.56
N ALA A 250 -15.43 -13.11 0.31
CA ALA A 250 -14.93 -13.89 -0.83
C ALA A 250 -14.42 -12.98 -1.97
N GLY A 251 -13.40 -13.45 -2.67
CA GLY A 251 -12.89 -12.81 -3.89
C GLY A 251 -12.30 -13.82 -4.88
N CYS A 252 -11.90 -13.32 -6.04
CA CYS A 252 -11.39 -14.13 -7.14
C CYS A 252 -10.27 -13.41 -7.90
N TYR A 253 -9.21 -14.16 -8.22
CA TYR A 253 -8.14 -13.77 -9.12
C TYR A 253 -8.16 -14.68 -10.34
N ILE A 254 -8.12 -14.09 -11.53
CA ILE A 254 -7.92 -14.77 -12.80
C ILE A 254 -6.73 -14.10 -13.46
N VAL A 255 -5.62 -14.83 -13.54
CA VAL A 255 -4.35 -14.32 -14.06
C VAL A 255 -3.93 -15.19 -15.25
N PRO A 256 -3.81 -14.64 -16.46
CA PRO A 256 -3.31 -15.39 -17.61
C PRO A 256 -1.88 -15.87 -17.35
N MET A 257 -1.61 -17.08 -17.78
CA MET A 257 -0.31 -17.72 -17.64
C MET A 257 0.46 -17.68 -18.95
N ARG A 258 -0.22 -17.98 -20.06
CA ARG A 258 0.33 -18.05 -21.41
C ARG A 258 -0.78 -18.14 -22.45
N THR A 259 -0.41 -17.91 -23.70
CA THR A 259 -1.25 -18.21 -24.86
C THR A 259 -1.15 -19.70 -25.18
N ILE A 260 -2.23 -20.28 -25.69
CA ILE A 260 -2.26 -21.66 -26.17
C ILE A 260 -2.82 -21.72 -27.58
N LYS A 261 -2.26 -22.62 -28.39
CA LYS A 261 -2.82 -22.96 -29.70
C LYS A 261 -3.83 -24.08 -29.53
N THR A 262 -5.03 -23.87 -30.03
CA THR A 262 -6.13 -24.83 -29.95
C THR A 262 -6.96 -24.77 -31.22
N SER A 263 -7.54 -25.90 -31.59
CA SER A 263 -8.51 -26.01 -32.70
C SER A 263 -9.94 -25.71 -32.26
N ASP A 264 -10.17 -25.49 -30.96
CA ASP A 264 -11.48 -25.14 -30.43
C ASP A 264 -11.80 -23.67 -30.73
N GLU A 265 -12.78 -23.43 -31.60
CA GLU A 265 -13.24 -22.09 -31.97
C GLU A 265 -13.86 -21.30 -30.81
N ASN A 266 -14.28 -21.99 -29.74
CA ASN A 266 -14.80 -21.35 -28.53
C ASN A 266 -13.70 -20.93 -27.55
N SER A 267 -12.45 -21.33 -27.78
CA SER A 267 -11.35 -20.92 -26.92
C SER A 267 -10.99 -19.44 -27.11
N LEU A 268 -10.60 -18.80 -26.01
CA LEU A 268 -9.95 -17.49 -26.03
C LEU A 268 -8.43 -17.62 -26.20
N GLY A 269 -7.91 -18.83 -26.46
CA GLY A 269 -6.49 -19.09 -26.66
C GLY A 269 -5.64 -18.77 -25.44
N THR A 270 -6.25 -18.73 -24.24
CA THR A 270 -5.59 -18.29 -23.01
C THR A 270 -5.74 -19.34 -21.94
N LEU A 271 -4.60 -19.75 -21.37
CA LEU A 271 -4.58 -20.54 -20.14
C LEU A 271 -4.40 -19.60 -18.97
N ALA A 272 -5.26 -19.71 -17.96
CA ALA A 272 -5.23 -18.86 -16.77
C ALA A 272 -5.12 -19.68 -15.49
N GLN A 273 -4.41 -19.12 -14.52
CA GLN A 273 -4.57 -19.53 -13.13
C GLN A 273 -5.76 -18.81 -12.54
N ILE A 274 -6.61 -19.56 -11.87
CA ILE A 274 -7.75 -19.05 -11.12
C ILE A 274 -7.50 -19.35 -9.64
N SER A 275 -7.76 -18.35 -8.79
CA SER A 275 -7.68 -18.48 -7.34
C SER A 275 -8.89 -17.83 -6.70
N ILE A 276 -9.67 -18.63 -5.96
CA ILE A 276 -10.82 -18.14 -5.19
C ILE A 276 -10.41 -18.12 -3.74
N HIS A 277 -10.57 -16.99 -3.08
CA HIS A 277 -10.06 -16.76 -1.73
C HIS A 277 -11.18 -16.31 -0.81
N CYS A 278 -11.08 -16.73 0.45
CA CYS A 278 -11.96 -16.33 1.53
C CYS A 278 -11.14 -15.77 2.69
N VAL A 279 -11.80 -14.98 3.54
CA VAL A 279 -11.30 -14.52 4.84
C VAL A 279 -12.21 -15.02 5.95
N ASN A 280 -12.03 -14.56 7.20
CA ASN A 280 -12.89 -14.94 8.33
C ASN A 280 -12.86 -16.44 8.71
N SER A 281 -11.79 -17.15 8.34
CA SER A 281 -11.67 -18.61 8.50
C SER A 281 -12.73 -19.40 7.73
N GLU A 282 -13.34 -18.77 6.72
CA GLU A 282 -14.10 -19.45 5.69
C GLU A 282 -13.15 -19.97 4.61
N PHE A 283 -13.53 -21.06 3.94
CA PHE A 283 -12.72 -21.68 2.90
C PHE A 283 -13.59 -22.08 1.71
N PRO A 284 -13.16 -21.83 0.47
CA PRO A 284 -13.88 -22.31 -0.70
C PRO A 284 -13.88 -23.85 -0.74
N PRO A 285 -14.95 -24.47 -1.27
CA PRO A 285 -14.95 -25.91 -1.55
C PRO A 285 -13.85 -26.28 -2.55
N ASN A 286 -13.31 -27.49 -2.43
CA ASN A 286 -12.24 -28.00 -3.29
C ASN A 286 -12.39 -29.49 -3.64
N ASP A 287 -13.53 -30.08 -3.29
CA ASP A 287 -13.87 -31.48 -3.50
C ASP A 287 -14.31 -31.78 -4.94
N SER A 288 -15.02 -30.85 -5.58
CA SER A 288 -15.33 -30.91 -7.02
C SER A 288 -15.44 -29.52 -7.63
N TYR A 289 -15.30 -29.43 -8.96
CA TYR A 289 -15.46 -28.16 -9.66
C TYR A 289 -16.92 -27.71 -9.69
N GLU A 290 -17.86 -28.67 -9.76
CA GLU A 290 -19.29 -28.43 -9.72
C GLU A 290 -19.71 -27.78 -8.39
N ASN A 291 -19.24 -28.31 -7.26
CA ASN A 291 -19.53 -27.74 -5.94
C ASN A 291 -18.93 -26.34 -5.78
N LEU A 292 -17.73 -26.13 -6.34
CA LEU A 292 -17.11 -24.81 -6.38
C LEU A 292 -17.91 -23.82 -7.23
N LEU A 293 -18.43 -24.23 -8.40
CA LEU A 293 -19.28 -23.40 -9.24
C LEU A 293 -20.60 -23.01 -8.57
N GLU A 294 -21.24 -23.93 -7.87
CA GLU A 294 -22.45 -23.62 -7.08
C GLU A 294 -22.15 -22.60 -5.98
N TRP A 295 -21.05 -22.81 -5.25
CA TRP A 295 -20.62 -21.87 -4.22
C TRP A 295 -20.27 -20.49 -4.79
N ILE A 296 -19.57 -20.41 -5.93
CA ILE A 296 -19.25 -19.15 -6.62
C ILE A 296 -20.53 -18.39 -6.96
N LYS A 297 -21.56 -19.08 -7.45
CA LYS A 297 -22.84 -18.49 -7.84
C LYS A 297 -23.53 -17.78 -6.68
N GLU A 298 -23.33 -18.26 -5.47
CA GLU A 298 -23.94 -17.72 -4.25
C GLU A 298 -23.09 -16.63 -3.57
N ASN A 299 -21.76 -16.67 -3.75
CA ASN A 299 -20.82 -15.90 -2.93
C ASN A 299 -19.99 -14.84 -3.69
N LEU A 300 -19.99 -14.87 -5.04
CA LEU A 300 -19.25 -13.91 -5.87
C LEU A 300 -20.18 -13.23 -6.88
N ASP A 301 -19.71 -12.13 -7.47
CA ASP A 301 -20.46 -11.41 -8.50
C ASP A 301 -20.80 -12.32 -9.70
N PRO A 302 -21.97 -12.15 -10.34
CA PRO A 302 -22.44 -13.02 -11.42
C PRO A 302 -21.48 -13.17 -12.61
N ASP A 303 -20.62 -12.17 -12.85
CA ASP A 303 -19.61 -12.21 -13.90
C ASP A 303 -18.56 -13.30 -13.65
N TYR A 304 -18.17 -13.53 -12.39
CA TYR A 304 -17.23 -14.61 -12.04
C TYR A 304 -17.85 -15.98 -12.31
N TYR A 305 -19.13 -16.17 -11.97
CA TYR A 305 -19.84 -17.41 -12.27
C TYR A 305 -19.92 -17.63 -13.79
N THR A 306 -20.27 -16.59 -14.56
CA THR A 306 -20.33 -16.64 -16.03
C THR A 306 -19.00 -17.09 -16.63
N ILE A 307 -17.89 -16.48 -16.19
CA ILE A 307 -16.55 -16.81 -16.66
C ILE A 307 -16.21 -18.26 -16.28
N LEU A 308 -16.34 -18.63 -15.01
CA LEU A 308 -15.88 -19.92 -14.51
C LEU A 308 -16.75 -21.07 -15.03
N LYS A 309 -18.04 -20.86 -15.26
CA LYS A 309 -18.90 -21.84 -15.94
C LYS A 309 -18.42 -22.17 -17.35
N SER A 310 -17.83 -21.21 -18.06
CA SER A 310 -17.26 -21.42 -19.39
C SER A 310 -15.83 -21.99 -19.37
N THR A 311 -15.15 -21.99 -18.22
CA THR A 311 -13.76 -22.42 -18.13
C THR A 311 -13.63 -23.93 -18.23
N LYS A 312 -12.69 -24.39 -19.07
CA LYS A 312 -12.27 -25.81 -19.11
C LYS A 312 -11.13 -26.04 -18.13
N VAL A 313 -11.41 -26.71 -17.02
CA VAL A 313 -10.42 -26.99 -15.97
C VAL A 313 -9.43 -28.08 -16.41
N TYR A 314 -8.14 -27.85 -16.19
CA TYR A 314 -7.06 -28.79 -16.53
C TYR A 314 -6.31 -29.35 -15.34
N SER A 315 -6.30 -28.66 -14.20
CA SER A 315 -5.61 -29.12 -12.99
C SER A 315 -6.59 -29.46 -11.87
N PRO A 316 -6.15 -30.23 -10.86
CA PRO A 316 -6.86 -30.36 -9.60
C PRO A 316 -7.11 -29.01 -8.90
N LEU A 317 -8.09 -29.00 -8.00
CA LEU A 317 -8.37 -27.89 -7.09
C LEU A 317 -7.43 -27.97 -5.89
N ILE A 318 -6.53 -27.00 -5.75
CA ILE A 318 -5.46 -27.02 -4.76
C ILE A 318 -5.79 -26.04 -3.62
N PRO A 319 -6.08 -26.53 -2.39
CA PRO A 319 -6.39 -25.66 -1.27
C PRO A 319 -5.13 -25.12 -0.56
N TYR A 320 -5.28 -23.96 0.07
CA TYR A 320 -4.29 -23.34 0.94
C TYR A 320 -4.96 -22.68 2.15
N HIS A 321 -4.52 -23.06 3.36
CA HIS A 321 -5.12 -22.61 4.63
C HIS A 321 -4.14 -21.87 5.55
N ARG A 322 -2.91 -21.56 5.08
CA ARG A 322 -1.85 -21.00 5.93
C ARG A 322 -1.53 -19.54 5.60
N ALA A 323 -2.54 -18.67 5.60
CA ALA A 323 -2.32 -17.24 5.44
C ALA A 323 -2.04 -16.56 6.79
N ILE A 324 -0.76 -16.39 7.12
CA ILE A 324 -0.31 -15.59 8.25
C ILE A 324 0.68 -14.54 7.73
N ASP A 325 0.45 -13.31 8.16
CA ASP A 325 1.37 -12.18 7.97
C ASP A 325 2.30 -12.14 9.19
N ASP A 326 3.61 -12.03 8.97
CA ASP A 326 4.62 -12.04 10.04
C ASP A 326 5.68 -10.97 9.79
N ARG A 327 5.81 -10.01 10.70
CA ARG A 327 6.83 -8.94 10.65
C ARG A 327 7.80 -9.08 11.82
N LYS A 328 9.09 -8.97 11.52
CA LYS A 328 10.18 -8.97 12.51
C LYS A 328 10.76 -7.56 12.62
N TYR A 329 10.65 -6.94 13.80
CA TYR A 329 11.08 -5.57 14.06
C TYR A 329 12.58 -5.53 14.44
N VAL A 330 13.43 -5.82 13.45
CA VAL A 330 14.90 -5.90 13.61
C VAL A 330 15.54 -4.55 13.98
N GLU A 331 14.92 -3.44 13.58
CA GLU A 331 15.33 -2.06 13.88
C GLU A 331 15.24 -1.73 15.37
N LEU A 332 14.30 -2.33 16.11
CA LEU A 332 14.11 -2.08 17.55
C LEU A 332 15.25 -2.65 18.41
N LEU A 333 16.09 -3.50 17.83
CA LEU A 333 17.23 -4.11 18.53
C LEU A 333 18.48 -3.23 18.51
N GLY A 334 18.58 -2.26 17.60
CA GLY A 334 19.73 -1.36 17.48
C GLY A 334 21.07 -2.12 17.50
N LYS A 335 21.99 -1.71 18.37
CA LYS A 335 23.33 -2.33 18.52
C LYS A 335 23.32 -3.76 19.07
N LYS A 336 22.19 -4.27 19.57
CA LYS A 336 22.08 -5.69 19.97
C LYS A 336 22.02 -6.61 18.76
N TRP A 337 21.55 -6.13 17.62
CA TRP A 337 21.62 -6.89 16.37
C TRP A 337 23.10 -7.15 16.00
N PRO A 338 23.48 -8.38 15.59
CA PRO A 338 24.86 -8.66 15.26
C PRO A 338 25.29 -8.01 13.94
N GLN A 339 26.56 -7.66 13.85
CA GLN A 339 27.15 -7.19 12.60
C GLN A 339 27.29 -8.34 11.61
N ASN A 340 27.41 -7.99 10.33
CA ASN A 340 27.60 -8.91 9.21
C ASN A 340 26.45 -9.90 8.97
N TYR A 341 25.26 -9.55 9.45
CA TYR A 341 24.07 -10.36 9.29
C TYR A 341 22.83 -9.52 9.06
N ILE A 342 21.98 -9.90 8.11
CA ILE A 342 20.68 -9.26 7.84
C ILE A 342 19.63 -10.31 7.44
N LEU A 343 18.35 -9.95 7.59
CA LEU A 343 17.21 -10.69 7.06
C LEU A 343 16.65 -9.95 5.84
N LEU A 344 16.24 -10.68 4.79
CA LEU A 344 15.73 -10.07 3.56
C LEU A 344 14.49 -10.80 3.01
N GLY A 345 13.53 -10.03 2.49
CA GLY A 345 12.25 -10.48 1.97
C GLY A 345 11.39 -11.11 3.07
N ASP A 346 10.71 -12.20 2.73
CA ASP A 346 9.88 -12.99 3.66
C ASP A 346 10.63 -13.41 4.96
N ALA A 347 11.96 -13.51 4.94
CA ALA A 347 12.72 -13.79 6.16
C ALA A 347 12.57 -12.67 7.20
N MET A 348 12.41 -11.42 6.76
CA MET A 348 12.16 -10.25 7.60
C MET A 348 10.66 -9.96 7.77
N CYS A 349 9.92 -9.90 6.66
CA CYS A 349 8.51 -9.54 6.65
C CYS A 349 7.77 -10.37 5.61
N THR A 350 6.82 -11.18 6.05
CA THR A 350 6.03 -12.10 5.24
C THR A 350 4.60 -11.58 5.12
N PHE A 351 4.03 -11.64 3.92
CA PHE A 351 2.67 -11.16 3.61
C PHE A 351 1.80 -12.28 3.04
N ASN A 352 0.50 -12.22 3.21
CA ASN A 352 -0.43 -13.15 2.57
C ASN A 352 -0.29 -13.06 1.03
N PRO A 353 -0.15 -14.19 0.32
CA PRO A 353 -0.03 -14.20 -1.14
C PRO A 353 -1.20 -13.55 -1.88
N GLN A 354 -2.36 -13.40 -1.23
CA GLN A 354 -3.51 -12.65 -1.76
C GLN A 354 -3.10 -11.27 -2.31
N PHE A 355 -2.13 -10.61 -1.69
CA PHE A 355 -1.76 -9.24 -2.03
C PHE A 355 -0.63 -9.12 -3.06
N GLY A 356 0.02 -10.22 -3.46
CA GLY A 356 1.02 -10.23 -4.55
C GLY A 356 2.38 -9.55 -4.27
N GLN A 357 2.53 -8.78 -3.19
CA GLN A 357 3.67 -7.88 -2.98
C GLN A 357 4.99 -8.51 -2.48
N GLY A 358 5.01 -9.75 -2.00
CA GLY A 358 6.20 -10.32 -1.32
C GLY A 358 7.45 -10.40 -2.20
N MET A 359 7.27 -10.60 -3.50
CA MET A 359 8.35 -10.61 -4.48
C MET A 359 8.91 -9.20 -4.73
N THR A 360 8.03 -8.21 -4.88
CA THR A 360 8.38 -6.78 -4.99
C THR A 360 9.14 -6.32 -3.76
N HIS A 361 8.61 -6.60 -2.56
CA HIS A 361 9.24 -6.27 -1.28
C HIS A 361 10.69 -6.78 -1.19
N ALA A 362 10.93 -8.04 -1.56
CA ALA A 362 12.27 -8.61 -1.58
C ALA A 362 13.20 -7.89 -2.59
N CYS A 363 12.69 -7.51 -3.76
CA CYS A 363 13.44 -6.76 -4.77
C CYS A 363 13.80 -5.35 -4.28
N ARG A 364 12.85 -4.64 -3.66
CA ARG A 364 13.06 -3.30 -3.08
C ARG A 364 14.14 -3.33 -2.01
N GLN A 365 14.08 -4.29 -1.09
CA GLN A 365 15.11 -4.47 -0.06
C GLN A 365 16.48 -4.79 -0.67
N ALA A 366 16.55 -5.64 -1.70
CA ALA A 366 17.79 -5.94 -2.39
C ALA A 366 18.41 -4.69 -3.07
N ARG A 367 17.58 -3.88 -3.73
CA ARG A 367 18.01 -2.60 -4.34
C ARG A 367 18.50 -1.61 -3.28
N GLU A 368 17.78 -1.49 -2.16
CA GLU A 368 18.18 -0.60 -1.05
C GLU A 368 19.49 -1.06 -0.41
N LEU A 369 19.70 -2.36 -0.24
CA LEU A 369 20.97 -2.90 0.22
C LEU A 369 22.11 -2.50 -0.73
N SER A 370 21.89 -2.59 -2.05
CA SER A 370 22.89 -2.17 -3.04
C SER A 370 23.27 -0.70 -2.91
N LYS A 371 22.31 0.19 -2.64
CA LYS A 371 22.57 1.62 -2.38
C LYS A 371 23.38 1.83 -1.10
N ILE A 372 23.03 1.14 -0.02
CA ILE A 372 23.77 1.21 1.24
C ILE A 372 25.22 0.78 1.04
N PHE A 373 25.47 -0.28 0.26
CA PHE A 373 26.82 -0.68 -0.11
C PHE A 373 27.54 0.38 -0.95
N ALA A 374 26.86 1.03 -1.91
CA ALA A 374 27.46 2.12 -2.69
C ALA A 374 27.91 3.29 -1.78
N GLU A 375 27.08 3.66 -0.80
CA GLU A 375 27.32 4.76 0.14
C GLU A 375 28.38 4.41 1.20
N ASN A 376 28.48 3.13 1.60
CA ASN A 376 29.21 2.70 2.80
C ASN A 376 30.22 1.56 2.54
N CYS A 377 30.66 1.35 1.30
CA CYS A 377 31.52 0.21 0.90
C CYS A 377 32.81 0.06 1.72
N HIS A 378 33.26 1.12 2.39
CA HIS A 378 34.46 1.15 3.25
C HIS A 378 34.17 0.81 4.73
N LYS A 379 32.92 0.58 5.14
CA LYS A 379 32.49 0.34 6.53
C LYS A 379 31.46 -0.80 6.65
N LEU A 380 31.87 -2.03 6.35
CA LEU A 380 31.03 -3.23 6.48
C LEU A 380 30.32 -3.37 7.85
N LYS A 381 30.96 -2.91 8.93
CA LYS A 381 30.46 -3.02 10.32
C LYS A 381 29.11 -2.33 10.57
N ASP A 382 28.83 -1.24 9.86
CA ASP A 382 27.60 -0.46 10.08
C ASP A 382 26.45 -0.85 9.13
N ILE A 383 26.73 -1.67 8.11
CA ILE A 383 25.77 -2.00 7.05
C ILE A 383 24.52 -2.69 7.60
N SER A 384 24.67 -3.67 8.50
CA SER A 384 23.52 -4.38 9.10
C SER A 384 22.57 -3.42 9.83
N HIS A 385 23.12 -2.43 10.54
CA HIS A 385 22.31 -1.48 11.31
C HIS A 385 21.61 -0.45 10.41
N ILE A 386 22.33 0.07 9.41
CA ILE A 386 21.77 1.00 8.41
C ILE A 386 20.66 0.28 7.63
N PHE A 387 20.94 -0.95 7.17
CA PHE A 387 19.98 -1.77 6.44
C PHE A 387 18.73 -2.05 7.27
N ASN A 388 18.86 -2.49 8.52
CA ASN A 388 17.69 -2.78 9.37
C ASN A 388 16.73 -1.59 9.48
N SER A 389 17.26 -0.37 9.60
CA SER A 389 16.43 0.84 9.65
C SER A 389 15.72 1.10 8.32
N ARG A 390 16.45 1.11 7.19
CA ARG A 390 15.87 1.44 5.87
C ARG A 390 14.96 0.33 5.34
N ALA A 391 15.34 -0.93 5.55
CA ALA A 391 14.56 -2.10 5.18
C ALA A 391 13.28 -2.25 6.02
N SER A 392 13.26 -1.75 7.26
CA SER A 392 12.02 -1.72 8.05
C SER A 392 11.04 -0.68 7.51
N ALA A 393 11.49 0.48 7.02
CA ALA A 393 10.60 1.44 6.37
C ALA A 393 9.92 0.82 5.12
N ILE A 394 10.68 0.11 4.28
CA ILE A 394 10.11 -0.64 3.14
C ILE A 394 9.12 -1.71 3.62
N SER A 395 9.47 -2.44 4.69
CA SER A 395 8.61 -3.48 5.24
C SER A 395 7.33 -2.92 5.84
N GLU A 396 7.40 -1.76 6.49
CA GLU A 396 6.26 -1.05 7.06
C GLU A 396 5.28 -0.61 5.98
N GLU A 397 5.80 -0.06 4.90
CA GLU A 397 5.01 0.37 3.75
C GLU A 397 4.21 -0.81 3.18
N CYS A 398 4.90 -1.92 2.84
CA CYS A 398 4.27 -3.16 2.37
C CYS A 398 3.33 -3.77 3.43
N TRP A 399 3.68 -3.71 4.71
CA TRP A 399 2.84 -4.24 5.78
C TRP A 399 1.52 -3.48 5.92
N LEU A 400 1.56 -2.15 5.83
CA LEU A 400 0.36 -1.33 5.87
C LEU A 400 -0.48 -1.51 4.61
N LEU A 401 0.17 -1.67 3.45
CA LEU A 401 -0.46 -2.08 2.20
C LEU A 401 -1.30 -3.35 2.43
N SER A 402 -0.67 -4.49 2.77
CA SER A 402 -1.39 -5.77 2.88
C SER A 402 -2.45 -5.76 3.96
N THR A 403 -2.13 -5.21 5.13
CA THR A 403 -2.94 -5.54 6.31
C THR A 403 -4.14 -4.66 6.49
N THR A 404 -4.26 -3.52 5.78
CA THR A 404 -5.33 -2.53 6.00
C THR A 404 -6.73 -3.16 6.03
N ASN A 405 -7.03 -4.00 5.04
CA ASN A 405 -8.33 -4.67 4.97
C ASN A 405 -8.49 -5.71 6.08
N ASP A 406 -7.40 -6.39 6.46
CA ASP A 406 -7.39 -7.42 7.50
C ASP A 406 -7.73 -6.84 8.88
N TRP A 407 -7.44 -5.55 9.13
CA TRP A 407 -7.86 -4.84 10.35
C TRP A 407 -9.39 -4.75 10.48
N LYS A 408 -10.11 -4.85 9.37
CA LYS A 408 -11.58 -4.88 9.35
C LYS A 408 -12.16 -6.28 9.57
N THR A 409 -11.34 -7.32 9.62
CA THR A 409 -11.80 -8.71 9.80
C THR A 409 -12.21 -9.01 11.26
N PRO A 410 -13.43 -9.53 11.52
CA PRO A 410 -13.88 -9.92 12.85
C PRO A 410 -13.03 -11.02 13.53
N THR A 411 -12.51 -11.98 12.77
CA THR A 411 -11.69 -13.09 13.31
C THR A 411 -10.22 -12.70 13.53
N LEU A 412 -9.84 -11.44 13.29
CA LEU A 412 -8.46 -10.99 13.41
C LEU A 412 -7.90 -11.28 14.80
N LYS A 413 -6.82 -12.06 14.80
CA LYS A 413 -5.98 -12.34 15.95
C LYS A 413 -4.58 -11.82 15.68
N ILE A 414 -4.07 -10.98 16.57
CA ILE A 414 -2.72 -10.44 16.51
C ILE A 414 -1.89 -11.04 17.64
N ILE A 415 -0.72 -11.59 17.32
CA ILE A 415 0.21 -12.12 18.30
C ILE A 415 1.48 -11.27 18.25
N LYS A 416 1.77 -10.54 19.32
CA LYS A 416 2.99 -9.74 19.45
C LYS A 416 3.93 -10.37 20.44
N THR A 417 5.20 -10.50 20.07
CA THR A 417 6.28 -10.92 20.97
C THR A 417 7.24 -9.74 21.16
N ASP A 418 7.48 -9.34 22.40
CA ASP A 418 8.39 -8.25 22.71
C ASP A 418 9.87 -8.68 22.72
N LYS A 419 10.78 -7.73 22.92
CA LYS A 419 12.23 -7.97 23.02
C LYS A 419 12.67 -8.85 24.19
N ASN A 420 11.79 -9.10 25.16
CA ASN A 420 12.03 -9.97 26.32
C ASN A 420 11.45 -11.37 26.11
N GLY A 421 10.79 -11.63 24.97
CA GLY A 421 10.11 -12.88 24.67
C GLY A 421 8.74 -13.01 25.31
N GLN A 422 8.17 -11.92 25.86
CA GLN A 422 6.80 -11.93 26.34
C GLN A 422 5.85 -11.85 25.15
N THR A 423 4.98 -12.83 25.04
CA THR A 423 3.95 -12.89 24.00
C THR A 423 2.62 -12.41 24.53
N LYS A 424 1.97 -11.49 23.80
CA LYS A 424 0.59 -11.05 24.02
C LYS A 424 -0.24 -11.35 22.78
N THR A 425 -1.44 -11.87 23.00
CA THR A 425 -2.43 -12.12 21.95
C THR A 425 -3.54 -11.10 22.10
N TYR A 426 -3.91 -10.47 20.99
CA TYR A 426 -5.01 -9.51 20.89
C TYR A 426 -6.07 -10.07 19.96
N GLN A 427 -7.32 -9.99 20.39
CA GLN A 427 -8.49 -10.29 19.57
C GLN A 427 -9.38 -9.06 19.56
N ARG A 428 -9.97 -8.76 18.41
CA ARG A 428 -10.73 -7.52 18.18
C ARG A 428 -11.92 -7.33 19.14
N ASN A 429 -12.49 -8.41 19.65
CA ASN A 429 -13.66 -8.38 20.53
C ASN A 429 -13.37 -8.36 22.04
N GLY A 430 -12.11 -8.16 22.50
CA GLY A 430 -11.77 -8.29 23.92
C GLY A 430 -10.74 -7.31 24.49
N ASP A 431 -9.59 -7.12 23.83
CA ASP A 431 -8.42 -6.46 24.44
C ASP A 431 -7.58 -5.63 23.45
N PHE A 432 -8.17 -5.18 22.35
CA PHE A 432 -7.42 -4.52 21.29
C PHE A 432 -6.86 -3.18 21.78
N PRO A 433 -5.53 -2.96 21.82
CA PRO A 433 -4.98 -1.70 22.26
C PRO A 433 -5.38 -0.62 21.27
N ALA A 434 -5.84 0.52 21.78
CA ALA A 434 -5.87 1.75 21.00
C ALA A 434 -4.44 2.03 20.53
N THR A 435 -4.13 1.72 19.27
CA THR A 435 -2.82 1.98 18.72
C THR A 435 -2.62 3.49 18.70
N LYS A 436 -1.48 3.98 19.25
CA LYS A 436 -1.09 5.40 19.12
C LYS A 436 -1.03 5.86 17.66
N ASP A 437 -0.89 4.92 16.72
CA ASP A 437 -1.17 5.13 15.31
C ASP A 437 -2.62 4.78 14.99
N ASN A 438 -3.51 5.73 15.31
CA ASN A 438 -4.75 5.94 14.55
C ASN A 438 -4.45 6.65 13.22
N GLN A 439 -3.25 6.48 12.66
CA GLN A 439 -2.99 6.90 11.28
C GLN A 439 -3.95 6.15 10.37
N LEU A 440 -4.68 6.89 9.53
CA LEU A 440 -5.53 6.33 8.49
C LEU A 440 -4.74 5.24 7.74
N ARG A 441 -5.17 3.99 7.92
CA ARG A 441 -4.72 2.89 7.08
C ARG A 441 -5.63 2.93 5.87
N LEU A 442 -5.18 3.65 4.85
CA LEU A 442 -5.87 3.73 3.56
C LEU A 442 -5.93 2.33 2.94
N PRO A 443 -7.06 1.94 2.31
CA PRO A 443 -7.23 0.63 1.69
C PRO A 443 -5.99 0.21 0.89
N LEU A 444 -5.65 -1.08 0.89
CA LEU A 444 -4.49 -1.66 0.19
C LEU A 444 -4.27 -0.99 -1.18
N LEU A 445 -5.33 -0.88 -1.98
CA LEU A 445 -5.22 -0.31 -3.30
C LEU A 445 -4.92 1.19 -3.32
N THR A 446 -5.46 1.96 -2.37
CA THR A 446 -5.13 3.39 -2.23
C THR A 446 -3.64 3.57 -1.98
N LYS A 447 -3.03 2.71 -1.16
CA LYS A 447 -1.57 2.74 -0.99
C LYS A 447 -0.82 2.23 -2.22
N ILE A 448 -1.30 1.19 -2.93
CA ILE A 448 -0.68 0.71 -4.17
C ILE A 448 -0.66 1.86 -5.19
N LEU A 449 -1.80 2.54 -5.39
CA LEU A 449 -1.92 3.65 -6.33
C LEU A 449 -1.13 4.87 -5.86
N GLN A 450 -1.22 5.28 -4.58
CA GLN A 450 -0.40 6.35 -4.00
C GLN A 450 1.10 6.11 -4.20
N TRP A 451 1.53 4.86 -4.10
CA TRP A 451 2.91 4.49 -4.33
C TRP A 451 3.35 4.72 -5.78
N TYR A 452 2.54 4.34 -6.77
CA TYR A 452 2.80 4.65 -8.18
C TYR A 452 2.73 6.16 -8.47
N ILE A 453 1.79 6.86 -7.84
CA ILE A 453 1.57 8.32 -7.94
C ILE A 453 2.80 9.11 -7.48
N VAL A 454 3.34 8.80 -6.29
CA VAL A 454 4.51 9.47 -5.71
C VAL A 454 5.78 9.25 -6.53
N ASN A 455 5.96 8.06 -7.11
CA ASN A 455 7.14 7.76 -7.93
C ASN A 455 7.04 8.25 -9.38
N MET A 456 5.83 8.53 -9.89
CA MET A 456 5.61 8.97 -11.28
C MET A 456 5.44 10.48 -11.46
N ASN A 457 5.55 11.28 -10.39
CA ASN A 457 5.27 12.74 -10.39
C ASN A 457 3.90 13.09 -10.98
N GLU A 458 2.92 12.20 -10.85
CA GLU A 458 1.57 12.42 -11.37
C GLU A 458 0.58 12.41 -10.22
N VAL A 459 -0.12 13.54 -10.04
CA VAL A 459 -1.19 13.68 -9.06
C VAL A 459 -2.43 13.02 -9.62
N ILE A 460 -2.71 11.80 -9.21
CA ILE A 460 -4.06 11.26 -9.28
C ILE A 460 -4.72 11.64 -7.94
N PRO A 461 -5.71 12.54 -7.93
CA PRO A 461 -6.33 12.96 -6.68
C PRO A 461 -7.06 11.77 -6.06
N VAL A 462 -6.91 11.63 -4.73
CA VAL A 462 -7.51 10.56 -3.92
C VAL A 462 -9.04 10.46 -4.13
N SER A 463 -9.66 11.55 -4.62
CA SER A 463 -11.05 11.62 -5.09
C SER A 463 -11.43 10.64 -6.22
N TRP A 464 -10.49 10.01 -6.91
CA TRP A 464 -10.75 9.04 -7.99
C TRP A 464 -10.98 7.60 -7.48
N LEU A 465 -10.62 7.31 -6.23
CA LEU A 465 -10.86 6.00 -5.58
C LEU A 465 -12.29 5.85 -5.03
N TYR A 466 -13.02 6.96 -4.95
CA TYR A 466 -14.42 7.02 -4.53
C TYR A 466 -15.26 7.38 -5.77
N ALA A 467 -15.26 6.50 -6.76
CA ALA A 467 -16.02 6.70 -7.98
C ALA A 467 -17.53 6.62 -7.66
N ASP A 468 -18.22 7.73 -7.96
CA ASP A 468 -19.66 7.87 -8.13
C ASP A 468 -20.59 7.47 -6.97
N GLU A 469 -20.23 7.86 -5.73
CA GLU A 469 -21.26 8.01 -4.69
C GLU A 469 -22.01 9.33 -4.95
N HIS A 470 -23.09 9.24 -5.73
CA HIS A 470 -23.99 10.36 -5.97
C HIS A 470 -24.69 10.72 -4.65
N ILE A 471 -24.44 11.92 -4.12
CA ILE A 471 -25.29 12.49 -3.07
C ILE A 471 -26.67 12.65 -3.70
N PRO A 472 -27.74 12.00 -3.17
CA PRO A 472 -29.10 12.21 -3.65
C PRO A 472 -29.43 13.69 -3.77
N ASP A 473 -29.99 14.11 -4.92
CA ASP A 473 -30.36 15.50 -5.19
C ASP A 473 -31.19 16.13 -4.05
N GLU A 474 -31.98 15.32 -3.35
CA GLU A 474 -32.76 15.72 -2.18
C GLU A 474 -31.88 16.14 -0.99
N LEU A 475 -30.86 15.37 -0.63
CA LEU A 475 -29.92 15.71 0.44
C LEU A 475 -29.15 17.00 0.12
N TYR A 476 -28.76 17.15 -1.14
CA TYR A 476 -28.15 18.39 -1.63
C TYR A 476 -29.12 19.58 -1.51
N ALA A 477 -30.36 19.43 -1.97
CA ALA A 477 -31.37 20.47 -1.88
C ALA A 477 -31.65 20.86 -0.42
N PHE A 478 -31.63 19.90 0.51
CA PHE A 478 -31.81 20.19 1.93
C PHE A 478 -30.66 21.02 2.48
N VAL A 479 -29.41 20.64 2.19
CA VAL A 479 -28.23 21.40 2.63
C VAL A 479 -28.22 22.80 2.02
N ARG A 480 -28.39 22.92 0.70
CA ARG A 480 -28.33 24.21 0.00
C ARG A 480 -29.40 25.20 0.49
N ASN A 481 -30.62 24.72 0.71
CA ASN A 481 -31.76 25.55 1.12
C ASN A 481 -31.92 25.66 2.65
N ASN A 482 -30.92 25.21 3.43
CA ASN A 482 -30.91 25.26 4.89
C ASN A 482 -32.13 24.55 5.54
N LEU A 483 -32.51 23.39 5.02
CA LEU A 483 -33.66 22.60 5.46
C LEU A 483 -33.24 21.57 6.53
N VAL A 484 -32.90 22.07 7.72
CA VAL A 484 -32.28 21.31 8.83
C VAL A 484 -33.08 20.06 9.21
N ASN A 485 -34.38 20.19 9.45
CA ASN A 485 -35.22 19.07 9.91
C ASN A 485 -35.38 17.96 8.86
N GLN A 486 -35.43 18.33 7.58
CA GLN A 486 -35.59 17.38 6.47
C GLN A 486 -34.29 16.62 6.23
N LEU A 487 -33.15 17.30 6.31
CA LEU A 487 -31.83 16.68 6.30
C LEU A 487 -31.68 15.68 7.46
N ASP A 488 -31.95 16.13 8.68
CA ASP A 488 -31.78 15.32 9.89
C ASP A 488 -32.68 14.06 9.85
N THR A 489 -33.95 14.21 9.46
CA THR A 489 -34.88 13.08 9.31
C THR A 489 -34.39 12.10 8.24
N CYS A 490 -33.90 12.61 7.10
CA CYS A 490 -33.39 11.76 6.01
C CYS A 490 -32.16 10.97 6.46
N LEU A 491 -31.19 11.61 7.12
CA LEU A 491 -29.98 10.96 7.61
C LEU A 491 -30.25 9.89 8.67
N HIS A 492 -31.26 10.09 9.53
CA HIS A 492 -31.71 9.04 10.47
C HIS A 492 -32.40 7.84 9.80
N SER A 493 -32.96 8.02 8.60
CA SER A 493 -33.74 6.99 7.91
C SER A 493 -32.92 6.08 7.00
N VAL A 494 -31.69 6.47 6.65
CA VAL A 494 -30.80 5.69 5.79
C VAL A 494 -29.93 4.73 6.59
N ALA A 495 -29.69 3.53 6.04
CA ALA A 495 -28.95 2.47 6.74
C ALA A 495 -27.47 2.83 6.98
N ASN A 496 -26.88 3.65 6.10
CA ASN A 496 -25.49 4.09 6.20
C ASN A 496 -25.35 5.59 5.85
N PRO A 497 -25.67 6.51 6.79
CA PRO A 497 -25.57 7.95 6.53
C PRO A 497 -24.15 8.40 6.21
N ILE A 498 -23.13 7.67 6.71
CA ILE A 498 -21.72 8.02 6.55
C ILE A 498 -21.32 8.08 5.08
N GLU A 499 -21.78 7.13 4.26
CA GLU A 499 -21.53 7.06 2.81
C GLU A 499 -21.82 8.41 2.12
N TYR A 500 -23.01 8.97 2.38
CA TYR A 500 -23.42 10.26 1.82
C TYR A 500 -22.63 11.45 2.37
N LEU A 501 -22.27 11.40 3.66
CA LEU A 501 -21.45 12.45 4.29
C LEU A 501 -20.01 12.43 3.73
N THR A 502 -19.50 11.25 3.37
CA THR A 502 -18.16 11.00 2.79
C THR A 502 -18.10 11.02 1.26
N ALA A 503 -19.19 11.34 0.57
CA ALA A 503 -19.23 11.60 -0.87
C ALA A 503 -18.90 13.06 -1.34
N LEU A 504 -18.47 13.21 -2.60
CA LEU A 504 -18.25 14.49 -3.30
C LEU A 504 -19.12 14.51 -4.56
N ASN A 505 -19.94 15.55 -4.78
CA ASN A 505 -20.86 15.63 -5.92
C ASN A 505 -20.59 16.83 -6.83
N TRP A 506 -20.88 16.68 -8.12
CA TRP A 506 -20.71 17.73 -9.12
C TRP A 506 -21.84 18.74 -9.04
N HIS A 507 -21.48 20.02 -8.96
CA HIS A 507 -22.39 21.15 -9.01
C HIS A 507 -21.84 22.21 -9.96
N GLY A 508 -22.36 22.22 -11.19
CA GLY A 508 -21.76 22.99 -12.26
C GLY A 508 -20.40 22.40 -12.62
N GLU A 509 -19.35 23.21 -12.56
CA GLU A 509 -17.97 22.82 -12.84
C GLU A 509 -17.19 22.39 -11.58
N GLU A 510 -17.80 22.41 -10.39
CA GLU A 510 -17.14 22.15 -9.11
C GLU A 510 -17.61 20.83 -8.46
N LYS A 511 -16.71 20.09 -7.82
CA LYS A 511 -17.02 18.87 -7.06
C LYS A 511 -16.94 19.13 -5.56
N LEU A 512 -18.06 19.14 -4.83
CA LEU A 512 -18.14 19.58 -3.41
C LEU A 512 -18.79 18.54 -2.48
N SER A 513 -18.45 18.57 -1.19
CA SER A 513 -19.11 17.77 -0.14
C SER A 513 -20.30 18.51 0.47
N LEU A 514 -21.23 17.78 1.13
CA LEU A 514 -22.33 18.43 1.88
C LEU A 514 -21.80 19.41 2.94
N LEU A 515 -20.70 19.07 3.61
CA LEU A 515 -20.08 19.93 4.61
C LEU A 515 -19.49 21.20 3.99
N MET A 516 -18.85 21.09 2.82
CA MET A 516 -18.32 22.24 2.08
C MET A 516 -19.42 23.18 1.63
N ILE A 517 -20.53 22.64 1.12
CA ILE A 517 -21.68 23.43 0.67
C ILE A 517 -22.32 24.16 1.86
N ALA A 518 -22.56 23.45 2.96
CA ALA A 518 -23.08 24.04 4.19
C ALA A 518 -22.15 25.16 4.70
N SER A 519 -20.84 24.92 4.65
CA SER A 519 -19.82 25.86 5.09
C SER A 519 -19.69 27.09 4.20
N PHE A 520 -19.77 26.90 2.89
CA PHE A 520 -19.75 27.98 1.90
C PHE A 520 -21.00 28.87 1.96
N HIS A 521 -22.15 28.33 2.39
CA HIS A 521 -23.38 29.10 2.53
C HIS A 521 -23.65 29.62 3.95
N GLY A 522 -22.83 29.24 4.94
CA GLY A 522 -22.92 29.73 6.31
C GLY A 522 -23.97 29.04 7.17
N HIS A 523 -24.35 27.81 6.83
CA HIS A 523 -25.43 27.07 7.48
C HIS A 523 -24.93 26.32 8.73
N ASP A 524 -24.75 27.03 9.84
CA ASP A 524 -24.18 26.47 11.10
C ASP A 524 -24.95 25.25 11.63
N GLU A 525 -26.28 25.29 11.65
CA GLU A 525 -27.09 24.18 12.14
C GLU A 525 -26.96 22.94 11.24
N ILE A 526 -26.88 23.12 9.92
CA ILE A 526 -26.62 22.03 8.99
C ILE A 526 -25.25 21.43 9.25
N VAL A 527 -24.21 22.24 9.46
CA VAL A 527 -22.86 21.77 9.81
C VAL A 527 -22.90 20.94 11.09
N ARG A 528 -23.61 21.37 12.13
CA ARG A 528 -23.78 20.59 13.37
C ARG A 528 -24.48 19.27 13.14
N VAL A 529 -25.56 19.25 12.35
CA VAL A 529 -26.28 18.01 12.00
C VAL A 529 -25.37 17.06 11.24
N LEU A 530 -24.66 17.53 10.20
CA LEU A 530 -23.72 16.72 9.43
C LEU A 530 -22.60 16.14 10.32
N LEU A 531 -22.04 16.94 11.23
CA LEU A 531 -21.01 16.50 12.17
C LEU A 531 -21.54 15.56 13.26
N ALA A 532 -22.77 15.72 13.72
CA ALA A 532 -23.39 14.86 14.74
C ALA A 532 -23.73 13.47 14.20
N HIS A 533 -24.13 13.37 12.93
CA HIS A 533 -24.33 12.10 12.22
C HIS A 533 -23.03 11.42 11.79
N CYS A 534 -21.91 12.14 11.88
CA CYS A 534 -20.59 11.63 11.58
C CYS A 534 -19.90 11.17 12.88
N GLN A 535 -19.56 9.89 13.00
CA GLN A 535 -18.80 9.40 14.16
C GLN A 535 -17.43 10.14 14.23
N PRO A 536 -16.88 10.42 15.43
CA PRO A 536 -15.65 11.21 15.59
C PRO A 536 -14.48 10.74 14.71
N GLN A 537 -14.37 9.43 14.46
CA GLN A 537 -13.32 8.86 13.60
C GLN A 537 -13.42 9.22 12.11
N TYR A 538 -14.57 9.71 11.62
CA TYR A 538 -14.80 10.08 10.22
C TYR A 538 -14.90 11.60 10.01
N GLN A 539 -14.89 12.41 11.07
CA GLN A 539 -15.00 13.87 10.98
C GLN A 539 -13.81 14.49 10.21
N MET A 540 -12.60 13.96 10.41
CA MET A 540 -11.42 14.36 9.62
C MET A 540 -11.53 14.00 8.13
N GLU A 541 -12.25 12.93 7.78
CA GLU A 541 -12.47 12.54 6.38
C GLU A 541 -13.46 13.49 5.67
N LEU A 542 -14.43 14.06 6.40
CA LEU A 542 -15.32 15.08 5.87
C LEU A 542 -14.59 16.38 5.56
N GLU A 543 -13.64 16.75 6.42
CA GLU A 543 -12.89 18.01 6.37
C GLU A 543 -11.69 17.96 5.43
N GLY A 544 -11.02 16.81 5.32
CA GLY A 544 -9.90 16.56 4.39
C GLY A 544 -10.32 16.35 2.93
N LYS A 545 -11.61 16.46 2.63
CA LYS A 545 -12.09 16.49 1.25
C LYS A 545 -11.67 17.76 0.56
N VAL A 546 -11.62 17.66 -0.76
CA VAL A 546 -11.08 18.67 -1.64
C VAL A 546 -12.09 19.01 -2.73
N ALA A 547 -12.33 20.31 -2.94
CA ALA A 547 -13.00 20.79 -4.14
C ALA A 547 -12.12 20.59 -5.40
N ILE A 548 -12.72 20.12 -6.50
CA ILE A 548 -12.06 19.94 -7.80
C ILE A 548 -12.88 20.64 -8.86
N SER A 549 -12.23 21.32 -9.80
CA SER A 549 -12.91 21.98 -10.93
C SER A 549 -12.29 21.63 -12.28
N GLU A 550 -13.10 21.43 -13.32
CA GLU A 550 -12.59 21.26 -14.69
C GLU A 550 -12.11 22.60 -15.28
N GLY A 551 -10.79 22.86 -15.31
CA GLY A 551 -10.21 24.08 -15.91
C GLY A 551 -9.04 24.69 -15.12
N ASN A 552 -8.72 25.97 -15.36
CA ASN A 552 -7.67 26.74 -14.66
C ASN A 552 -8.09 27.18 -13.23
N PHE A 553 -8.89 26.37 -12.54
CA PHE A 553 -9.38 26.67 -11.19
C PHE A 553 -8.88 25.62 -10.18
N ILE A 554 -9.09 25.90 -8.90
CA ILE A 554 -8.20 25.50 -7.83
C ILE A 554 -8.64 24.19 -7.18
N ASP A 555 -7.76 23.19 -7.22
CA ASP A 555 -7.91 21.94 -6.46
C ASP A 555 -7.41 22.14 -5.01
N ASN A 556 -7.82 21.29 -4.08
CA ASN A 556 -7.42 21.20 -2.65
C ASN A 556 -8.06 22.21 -1.67
N ILE A 557 -9.38 22.41 -1.70
CA ILE A 557 -10.11 23.31 -0.76
C ILE A 557 -10.91 22.51 0.28
N THR A 558 -10.78 22.84 1.58
CA THR A 558 -11.50 22.22 2.71
C THR A 558 -12.81 22.95 3.10
N ALA A 559 -13.67 22.30 3.89
CA ALA A 559 -14.89 22.93 4.42
C ALA A 559 -14.59 24.17 5.29
N LEU A 560 -13.52 24.12 6.10
CA LEU A 560 -13.05 25.26 6.88
C LEU A 560 -12.65 26.41 5.94
N GLN A 561 -11.86 26.13 4.89
CA GLN A 561 -11.48 27.15 3.90
C GLN A 561 -12.69 27.73 3.16
N CYS A 562 -13.73 26.95 2.85
CA CYS A 562 -14.99 27.46 2.30
C CYS A 562 -15.70 28.45 3.24
N ALA A 563 -15.81 28.11 4.53
CA ALA A 563 -16.37 29.01 5.54
C ALA A 563 -15.54 30.29 5.69
N CYS A 564 -14.21 30.15 5.68
CA CYS A 564 -13.28 31.26 5.79
C CYS A 564 -13.42 32.20 4.60
N TYR A 565 -13.30 31.68 3.37
CA TYR A 565 -13.42 32.44 2.13
C TYR A 565 -14.69 33.29 2.08
N ARG A 566 -15.82 32.76 2.57
CA ARG A 566 -17.12 33.44 2.60
C ARG A 566 -17.40 34.24 3.88
N ALA A 567 -16.42 34.34 4.79
CA ALA A 567 -16.54 35.03 6.08
C ALA A 567 -17.66 34.47 7.00
N HIS A 568 -17.93 33.17 6.92
CA HIS A 568 -18.91 32.48 7.75
C HIS A 568 -18.30 32.03 9.08
N PHE A 569 -18.09 32.99 9.96
CA PHE A 569 -17.37 32.82 11.22
C PHE A 569 -17.99 31.81 12.19
N THR A 570 -19.31 31.79 12.34
CA THR A 570 -19.99 30.82 13.21
C THR A 570 -19.70 29.39 12.77
N VAL A 571 -19.68 29.14 11.46
CA VAL A 571 -19.35 27.83 10.90
C VAL A 571 -17.89 27.49 11.12
N ALA A 572 -16.96 28.41 10.82
CA ALA A 572 -15.52 28.16 11.01
C ALA A 572 -15.21 27.79 12.47
N LYS A 573 -15.82 28.48 13.43
CA LYS A 573 -15.71 28.15 14.85
C LYS A 573 -16.30 26.76 15.16
N THR A 574 -17.49 26.45 14.65
CA THR A 574 -18.11 25.13 14.83
C THR A 574 -17.26 24.00 14.27
N LEU A 575 -16.65 24.19 13.10
CA LEU A 575 -15.73 23.22 12.49
C LEU A 575 -14.49 23.00 13.37
N ILE A 576 -13.92 24.04 13.98
CA ILE A 576 -12.76 23.92 14.87
C ILE A 576 -13.14 23.34 16.26
N ASP A 577 -14.30 23.72 16.80
CA ASP A 577 -14.74 23.31 18.14
C ASP A 577 -15.30 21.87 18.16
N ILE A 578 -15.99 21.45 17.09
CA ILE A 578 -16.64 20.14 16.99
C ILE A 578 -15.85 19.17 16.13
N GLY A 579 -15.25 19.64 15.03
CA GLY A 579 -14.42 18.85 14.13
C GLY A 579 -12.94 18.99 14.48
N SER A 580 -12.13 17.99 14.15
CA SER A 580 -10.67 18.09 14.28
C SER A 580 -10.08 18.82 13.06
N ALA A 581 -10.59 20.01 12.77
CA ALA A 581 -10.26 20.73 11.54
C ALA A 581 -8.77 21.09 11.48
N ASP A 582 -8.12 20.70 10.37
CA ASP A 582 -6.74 21.11 10.11
C ASP A 582 -6.72 22.58 9.67
N VAL A 583 -6.43 23.45 10.63
CA VAL A 583 -6.26 24.90 10.42
C VAL A 583 -5.04 25.25 9.57
N ASN A 584 -4.10 24.32 9.40
CA ASN A 584 -2.83 24.52 8.67
C ASN A 584 -2.81 23.81 7.30
N HIS A 585 -3.97 23.46 6.75
CA HIS A 585 -4.03 22.78 5.46
C HIS A 585 -3.47 23.66 4.33
N ASP A 586 -2.31 23.27 3.81
CA ASP A 586 -1.60 24.01 2.75
C ASP A 586 -2.07 23.58 1.36
N ASN A 587 -2.31 24.57 0.49
CA ASN A 587 -2.68 24.37 -0.89
C ASN A 587 -1.88 25.35 -1.76
N ASP A 588 -0.90 24.82 -2.49
CA ASP A 588 0.02 25.55 -3.37
C ASP A 588 -0.68 26.39 -4.47
N LYS A 589 -1.96 26.14 -4.74
CA LYS A 589 -2.72 26.80 -5.84
C LYS A 589 -3.88 27.69 -5.36
N TRP A 590 -4.32 27.57 -4.10
CA TRP A 590 -5.30 28.50 -3.54
C TRP A 590 -4.56 29.73 -3.03
N PRO A 591 -5.09 30.96 -3.23
CA PRO A 591 -4.58 32.09 -2.49
C PRO A 591 -4.79 31.76 -1.01
N HIS A 592 -3.72 31.36 -0.32
CA HIS A 592 -3.75 31.21 1.12
C HIS A 592 -4.15 32.59 1.64
N TYR A 593 -5.39 32.72 2.04
CA TYR A 593 -5.89 33.83 2.85
C TYR A 593 -5.86 33.27 4.26
N PRO A 594 -4.77 33.46 5.02
CA PRO A 594 -4.73 33.03 6.39
C PRO A 594 -5.98 33.54 7.11
N LEU A 595 -6.65 32.63 7.82
CA LEU A 595 -7.79 32.88 8.70
C LEU A 595 -7.63 34.19 9.49
N LEU A 596 -6.41 34.44 9.98
CA LEU A 596 -6.01 35.62 10.72
C LEU A 596 -6.11 36.93 9.92
N ILE A 597 -5.75 36.91 8.64
CA ILE A 597 -5.82 38.08 7.75
C ILE A 597 -7.26 38.49 7.52
N GLN A 598 -8.13 37.53 7.23
CA GLN A 598 -9.54 37.81 6.93
C GLN A 598 -10.31 38.27 8.18
N ALA A 599 -10.11 37.62 9.33
CA ALA A 599 -10.66 38.08 10.61
C ALA A 599 -10.21 39.51 10.95
N SER A 600 -8.95 39.84 10.60
CA SER A 600 -8.39 41.17 10.79
C SER A 600 -8.99 42.21 9.85
N ALA A 601 -9.27 41.87 8.59
CA ALA A 601 -9.90 42.77 7.62
C ALA A 601 -11.38 43.08 7.93
N GLU A 602 -12.09 42.11 8.52
CA GLU A 602 -13.53 42.18 8.84
C GLU A 602 -13.84 42.64 10.28
N ASN A 603 -12.83 43.16 11.00
CA ASN A 603 -12.95 43.65 12.39
C ASN A 603 -13.45 42.60 13.41
N ARG A 604 -13.00 41.35 13.31
CA ARG A 604 -13.39 40.25 14.18
C ARG A 604 -12.35 39.95 15.26
N LEU A 605 -12.23 40.84 16.25
CA LEU A 605 -11.22 40.71 17.33
C LEU A 605 -11.37 39.41 18.14
N ASP A 606 -12.59 38.95 18.35
CA ASP A 606 -12.93 37.67 18.99
C ASP A 606 -12.24 36.48 18.29
N ILE A 607 -12.18 36.51 16.97
CA ILE A 607 -11.60 35.45 16.14
C ILE A 607 -10.09 35.60 16.04
N VAL A 608 -9.59 36.83 15.88
CA VAL A 608 -8.14 37.10 15.95
C VAL A 608 -7.55 36.59 17.27
N ARG A 609 -8.27 36.79 18.39
CA ARG A 609 -7.90 36.22 19.69
C ARG A 609 -7.90 34.71 19.66
N PHE A 610 -9.02 34.10 19.26
CA PHE A 610 -9.17 32.65 19.20
C PHE A 610 -8.07 31.96 18.37
N LEU A 611 -7.74 32.49 17.19
CA LEU A 611 -6.72 31.93 16.31
C LEU A 611 -5.30 32.04 16.89
N ILE A 612 -4.95 33.18 17.47
CA ILE A 612 -3.61 33.40 18.03
C ILE A 612 -3.44 32.65 19.37
N GLU A 613 -4.46 32.65 20.23
CA GLU A 613 -4.36 32.04 21.58
C GLU A 613 -4.30 30.52 21.56
N ASN A 614 -4.78 29.87 20.48
CA ASN A 614 -4.72 28.42 20.29
C ASN A 614 -3.63 27.98 19.29
N ASP A 615 -2.68 28.87 18.96
CA ASP A 615 -1.59 28.59 18.01
C ASP A 615 -2.06 28.12 16.61
N TYR A 616 -3.25 28.55 16.16
CA TYR A 616 -3.82 28.20 14.85
C TYR A 616 -3.35 29.08 13.70
N SER A 617 -2.65 30.18 13.97
CA SER A 617 -2.11 31.07 12.94
C SER A 617 -0.87 31.78 13.43
N ASN A 618 0.09 32.00 12.54
CA ASN A 618 1.26 32.81 12.85
C ASN A 618 0.90 34.30 12.72
N VAL A 619 1.19 35.11 13.75
CA VAL A 619 0.90 36.55 13.76
C VAL A 619 1.50 37.31 12.57
N ASN A 620 2.62 36.80 12.03
CA ASN A 620 3.35 37.37 10.89
C ASN A 620 3.12 36.60 9.58
N GLU A 621 2.09 35.77 9.54
CA GLU A 621 1.72 35.04 8.34
C GLU A 621 1.30 35.98 7.22
N THR A 622 1.67 35.62 6.00
CA THR A 622 1.41 36.41 4.79
C THR A 622 0.52 35.63 3.86
N GLN A 623 -0.36 36.30 3.12
CA GLN A 623 -1.06 35.64 2.01
C GLN A 623 -0.05 35.10 0.99
N SER A 624 -0.29 33.88 0.47
CA SER A 624 0.66 33.16 -0.40
C SER A 624 0.65 33.61 -1.85
N ASN A 625 -0.25 34.53 -2.24
CA ASN A 625 -0.31 34.98 -3.62
C ASN A 625 0.93 35.81 -4.01
N ASP A 626 1.45 35.55 -5.22
CA ASP A 626 2.66 36.22 -5.74
C ASP A 626 2.50 37.72 -5.94
N ARG A 627 1.28 38.26 -5.84
CA ARG A 627 1.00 39.67 -6.11
C ARG A 627 1.01 40.56 -4.88
N ASP A 628 0.60 40.07 -3.71
CA ASP A 628 0.25 41.02 -2.64
C ASP A 628 0.80 40.71 -1.25
N ARG A 629 1.43 39.55 -0.97
CA ARG A 629 2.09 39.15 0.31
C ARG A 629 1.90 40.14 1.49
N CYS A 630 0.68 40.32 1.98
CA CYS A 630 0.31 41.22 3.08
C CYS A 630 0.12 40.40 4.36
N THR A 631 0.32 41.03 5.52
CA THR A 631 0.04 40.45 6.84
C THR A 631 -1.30 40.90 7.38
N ALA A 632 -1.79 40.22 8.43
CA ALA A 632 -3.03 40.58 9.14
C ALA A 632 -3.00 42.03 9.68
N LEU A 633 -1.82 42.48 10.13
CA LEU A 633 -1.60 43.82 10.64
C LEU A 633 -1.76 44.89 9.54
N ILE A 634 -1.23 44.64 8.33
CA ILE A 634 -1.38 45.56 7.19
C ILE A 634 -2.86 45.72 6.84
N TRP A 635 -3.63 44.64 6.81
CA TRP A 635 -5.07 44.69 6.52
C TRP A 635 -5.88 45.39 7.61
N ALA A 636 -5.59 45.12 8.89
CA ALA A 636 -6.23 45.83 10.00
C ALA A 636 -5.94 47.33 9.96
N ALA A 637 -4.69 47.72 9.69
CA ALA A 637 -4.28 49.12 9.51
C ALA A 637 -4.93 49.76 8.30
N PHE A 638 -4.92 49.07 7.15
CA PHE A 638 -5.57 49.53 5.93
C PHE A 638 -7.06 49.72 6.09
N LYS A 639 -7.73 48.98 6.98
CA LYS A 639 -9.18 49.09 7.24
C LYS A 639 -9.53 49.94 8.46
N GLY A 640 -8.55 50.34 9.28
CA GLY A 640 -8.73 51.21 10.45
C GLY A 640 -9.20 50.48 11.72
N HIS A 641 -8.94 49.18 11.85
CA HIS A 641 -9.44 48.35 12.95
C HIS A 641 -8.52 48.38 14.17
N VAL A 642 -8.57 49.49 14.91
CA VAL A 642 -7.64 49.83 16.01
C VAL A 642 -7.48 48.70 17.03
N SER A 643 -8.57 48.12 17.52
CA SER A 643 -8.49 47.08 18.56
C SER A 643 -7.78 45.80 18.10
N ILE A 644 -7.81 45.50 16.79
CA ILE A 644 -7.06 44.38 16.20
C ILE A 644 -5.60 44.76 16.00
N ILE A 645 -5.32 45.99 15.58
CA ILE A 645 -3.94 46.50 15.45
C ILE A 645 -3.22 46.39 16.80
N GLU A 646 -3.83 46.91 17.87
CA GLU A 646 -3.27 46.85 19.22
C GLU A 646 -2.99 45.41 19.65
N TYR A 647 -3.95 44.50 19.43
CA TYR A 647 -3.81 43.10 19.80
C TYR A 647 -2.74 42.35 18.98
N LEU A 648 -2.68 42.56 17.66
CA LEU A 648 -1.67 41.96 16.81
C LEU A 648 -0.25 42.44 17.18
N ILE A 649 -0.08 43.73 17.49
CA ILE A 649 1.20 44.28 17.97
C ILE A 649 1.59 43.66 19.32
N GLU A 650 0.64 43.54 20.25
CA GLU A 650 0.86 42.86 21.54
C GLU A 650 1.35 41.42 21.35
N LYS A 651 0.84 40.72 20.33
CA LYS A 651 1.21 39.35 19.99
C LYS A 651 2.45 39.23 19.09
N GLY A 652 3.16 40.32 18.82
CA GLY A 652 4.45 40.30 18.12
C GLY A 652 4.36 40.44 16.60
N ALA A 653 3.30 41.08 16.08
CA ALA A 653 3.22 41.43 14.66
C ALA A 653 4.34 42.41 14.25
N ASP A 654 4.99 42.16 13.13
CA ASP A 654 6.04 43.00 12.56
C ASP A 654 5.42 44.23 11.88
N VAL A 655 5.45 45.35 12.61
CA VAL A 655 4.99 46.67 12.13
C VAL A 655 5.76 47.18 10.92
N ASN A 656 6.98 46.68 10.69
CA ASN A 656 7.85 47.10 9.59
C ASN A 656 7.79 46.17 8.37
N TYR A 657 6.98 45.11 8.43
CA TYR A 657 6.79 44.23 7.28
C TYR A 657 6.28 45.04 6.08
N SER A 658 6.89 44.80 4.91
CA SER A 658 6.55 45.47 3.65
C SER A 658 5.87 44.50 2.68
N CYS A 659 4.65 44.79 2.22
CA CYS A 659 4.04 44.10 1.08
C CYS A 659 4.93 44.30 -0.16
N LYS A 660 5.05 43.25 -1.00
CA LYS A 660 5.80 43.27 -2.27
C LYS A 660 4.86 43.50 -3.47
N SER A 661 3.97 44.49 -3.40
CA SER A 661 3.13 44.84 -4.56
C SER A 661 3.44 46.23 -5.07
N ASP A 662 3.53 46.36 -6.40
CA ASP A 662 3.67 47.66 -7.08
C ASP A 662 2.35 48.48 -7.01
N GLU A 663 1.26 47.86 -6.54
CA GLU A 663 -0.08 48.46 -6.38
C GLU A 663 -0.43 48.81 -4.92
N CYS A 664 0.37 48.40 -3.93
CA CYS A 664 0.22 48.77 -2.51
C CYS A 664 0.51 50.28 -2.36
N LEU A 665 -0.53 51.12 -2.29
CA LEU A 665 -0.40 52.56 -2.02
C LEU A 665 0.32 52.87 -0.68
N ALA A 666 0.41 51.88 0.21
CA ALA A 666 1.03 51.95 1.53
C ALA A 666 1.73 50.62 1.83
N PRO A 667 3.06 50.51 1.65
CA PRO A 667 3.75 49.22 1.67
C PRO A 667 3.82 48.58 3.07
N THR A 668 3.59 49.33 4.15
CA THR A 668 3.74 48.86 5.53
C THR A 668 2.52 49.19 6.40
N ALA A 669 2.32 48.47 7.50
CA ALA A 669 1.24 48.77 8.44
C ALA A 669 1.32 50.20 9.00
N ILE A 670 2.54 50.71 9.22
CA ILE A 670 2.79 52.09 9.67
C ILE A 670 2.35 53.10 8.62
N THR A 671 2.64 52.86 7.33
CA THR A 671 2.21 53.78 6.26
C THR A 671 0.69 53.76 6.08
N CYS A 672 0.05 52.59 6.18
CA CYS A 672 -1.42 52.49 6.19
C CYS A 672 -2.06 53.29 7.33
N ALA A 673 -1.51 53.21 8.54
CA ALA A 673 -2.02 53.88 9.72
C ALA A 673 -1.83 55.41 9.70
N VAL A 674 -0.84 55.93 8.95
CA VAL A 674 -0.58 57.37 8.80
C VAL A 674 -1.43 58.00 7.68
N LEU A 675 -1.85 57.21 6.68
CA LEU A 675 -2.63 57.68 5.54
C LEU A 675 -4.15 57.72 5.79
N ARG A 676 -4.63 57.11 6.87
CA ARG A 676 -6.01 57.20 7.36
C ARG A 676 -6.06 58.03 8.62
#